data_AF-A0A2W6BMM3-F1
#
_entry.id   AF-A0A2W6BMM3-F1
#
_cell.length_a   1.000
_cell.length_b   1.000
_cell.length_c   1.000
_cell.angle_alpha   90.00
_cell.angle_beta   90.00
_cell.angle_gamma   90.00
#
_symmetry.space_group_name_H-M   'P 1'
#
loop_
_entity.id
_entity.type
_entity.pdbx_description
1 polymer ?
#
loop_
_entity_poly.entity_id
_entity_poly.type
_entity_poly.pdbx_seq_one_letter_code
_entity_poly.pdbx_strand_id
1 'polypeptide(L)'
;MIAARAASLALCLLLAALVAPLPGPPSAIASQCTHGCFLRMQTTHAPLEAWTLTSTSSSDHGGGGSVMPHEMLAAPTLPLRDPARTPSSRVSMSVAIGWNNRYRSEDALAPVRATLRNPGNAGVRGLVEIPTSSARDAPEGAFDTDSIYSASVVLPPGATKQVTLFLPGSSVSNLVDVFFRSSGRILASSILFPIPYDHRDITVGVLTSDPATTSWISHTLVPGGSIVPVELNVAEIDPTPEALSGLDIIVLSNLNTAQLDLDQLMALDRYVRDGGTLLEVGGPDWEETLRPLPAALIPGQLMGSMRVSDLSGLRYFGAGIPPQRATTISMLARPLGSAIASATGGPLVVRHELGVGRLEYLAFDPSQDPIASWRGGPALLSRLLTAASPWAMRRLALPPGFDTLSFLGPGPGRLVPSRAALDVPGPRLPSLPLPATILAALIVLYVLCLGPLGYLILRRRDRGRLAWTAPALLSVVVAGSLVAIGPRHGLRTVSLSSVGLLRMDGGTAGDPLDAFVRLHTLNAGTHVLSLMARSVPAGVSDPSSVSAGRTRWAFGEGARTTISLPALPALGSRAVNLQAAPVIPGQFEEHLSLDRSGDIVGSIHDGTSFSLMRPIIIAGQATVQLPDIHSGQTVHVRVRPRANVMDNNYDQPLYHLYDSSGVRLRDAVDVLPDVNAISMLGEILLVGWEDKSLDMLRIDGTQPAQNDLALVVKGLSVRFPTGTFRLRTGTLGAYPLEVTPVTPQYACCDPSVQGIFMGRGGSAVFEFDLPNAGHVHPRNLALSAFAGGADTTYNGYSDMPAHATSVYDWRSGRWEGLVFVHGATTLPHPDRLVSPS
;
A
#
# COMPACT_ATOMS: atom_id res chain seq x y z
N MET A 1 -17.57 0.06 55.23
CA MET A 1 -17.10 -0.78 54.10
C MET A 1 -17.81 -0.47 52.78
N ILE A 2 -19.15 -0.45 52.70
CA ILE A 2 -19.87 -0.14 51.44
C ILE A 2 -19.62 1.31 50.97
N ALA A 3 -19.61 2.28 51.89
CA ALA A 3 -19.28 3.67 51.57
C ALA A 3 -17.81 3.88 51.15
N ALA A 4 -16.87 3.12 51.74
CA ALA A 4 -15.47 3.12 51.31
C ALA A 4 -15.30 2.50 49.93
N ARG A 5 -16.05 1.42 49.63
CA ARG A 5 -16.10 0.82 48.30
C ARG A 5 -16.75 1.74 47.27
N ALA A 6 -17.81 2.47 47.61
CA ALA A 6 -18.46 3.43 46.72
C ALA A 6 -17.58 4.69 46.48
N ALA A 7 -16.86 5.16 47.50
CA ALA A 7 -15.89 6.25 47.36
C ALA A 7 -14.66 5.81 46.54
N SER A 8 -14.16 4.58 46.74
CA SER A 8 -13.12 3.99 45.90
C SER A 8 -13.59 3.73 44.47
N LEU A 9 -14.85 3.34 44.26
CA LEU A 9 -15.41 3.16 42.91
C LEU A 9 -15.61 4.50 42.19
N ALA A 10 -16.10 5.53 42.90
CA ALA A 10 -16.25 6.89 42.37
C ALA A 10 -14.90 7.55 42.11
N LEU A 11 -13.90 7.32 42.98
CA LEU A 11 -12.52 7.78 42.77
C LEU A 11 -11.84 7.01 41.62
N CYS A 12 -12.08 5.71 41.47
CA CYS A 12 -11.64 4.93 40.31
C CYS A 12 -12.33 5.37 39.02
N LEU A 13 -13.62 5.72 39.05
CA LEU A 13 -14.35 6.24 37.88
C LEU A 13 -13.90 7.65 37.50
N LEU A 14 -13.60 8.51 38.49
CA LEU A 14 -12.98 9.82 38.27
C LEU A 14 -11.56 9.68 37.75
N LEU A 15 -10.73 8.82 38.35
CA LEU A 15 -9.36 8.56 37.89
C LEU A 15 -9.35 7.93 36.49
N ALA A 16 -10.25 6.98 36.19
CA ALA A 16 -10.41 6.41 34.85
C ALA A 16 -10.86 7.45 33.80
N ALA A 17 -11.58 8.49 34.21
CA ALA A 17 -11.91 9.64 33.36
C ALA A 17 -10.79 10.71 33.29
N LEU A 18 -9.77 10.64 34.17
CA LEU A 18 -8.69 11.63 34.31
C LEU A 18 -7.30 11.12 33.86
N VAL A 19 -7.09 9.81 33.69
CA VAL A 19 -5.80 9.26 33.26
C VAL A 19 -5.62 9.48 31.75
N ALA A 20 -4.96 10.57 31.40
CA ALA A 20 -3.99 10.56 30.31
C ALA A 20 -2.73 9.80 30.81
N PRO A 21 -2.08 8.96 30.00
CA PRO A 21 -0.91 8.22 30.48
C PRO A 21 0.22 9.20 30.79
N LEU A 22 0.69 9.20 32.03
CA LEU A 22 1.97 9.78 32.41
C LEU A 22 3.09 8.92 31.80
N PRO A 23 4.21 9.51 31.32
CA PRO A 23 5.26 8.78 30.64
C PRO A 23 6.09 7.98 31.65
N GLY A 24 6.07 6.64 31.54
CA GLY A 24 6.94 5.75 32.31
C GLY A 24 6.71 4.27 31.95
N PRO A 25 7.77 3.44 31.87
CA PRO A 25 7.66 2.06 31.38
C PRO A 25 6.79 1.17 32.31
N PRO A 26 5.98 0.25 31.75
CA PRO A 26 5.02 -0.55 32.49
C PRO A 26 5.72 -1.76 33.14
N SER A 27 6.40 -1.55 34.27
CA SER A 27 6.88 -2.68 35.07
C SER A 27 6.88 -2.47 36.59
N ALA A 28 6.57 -1.26 37.09
CA ALA A 28 6.69 -0.96 38.53
C ALA A 28 5.37 -0.74 39.30
N ILE A 29 4.23 -0.56 38.65
CA ILE A 29 2.97 -0.17 39.34
C ILE A 29 2.01 -1.36 39.58
N ALA A 30 2.14 -2.44 38.81
CA ALA A 30 1.28 -3.62 38.95
C ALA A 30 1.62 -4.53 40.17
N SER A 31 2.77 -4.33 40.81
CA SER A 31 3.22 -5.18 41.94
C SER A 31 2.84 -4.66 43.33
N GLN A 32 2.37 -3.41 43.47
CA GLN A 32 2.09 -2.82 44.79
C GLN A 32 0.60 -2.75 45.18
N CYS A 33 -0.34 -3.01 44.26
CA CYS A 33 -1.77 -3.02 44.60
C CYS A 33 -2.35 -4.42 44.91
N THR A 34 -1.62 -5.49 44.63
CA THR A 34 -2.09 -6.88 44.75
C THR A 34 -1.82 -7.55 46.11
N HIS A 35 -1.17 -6.89 47.07
CA HIS A 35 -0.81 -7.48 48.37
C HIS A 35 -1.66 -7.04 49.58
N GLY A 36 -2.70 -6.23 49.40
CA GLY A 36 -3.46 -5.66 50.55
C GLY A 36 -4.83 -6.26 50.86
N CYS A 37 -5.42 -7.10 50.02
CA CYS A 37 -6.87 -7.39 50.10
C CYS A 37 -7.23 -8.87 49.86
N PHE A 38 -6.69 -9.80 50.64
CA PHE A 38 -7.31 -11.13 50.81
C PHE A 38 -7.13 -11.62 52.25
N LEU A 39 -8.13 -11.34 53.09
CA LEU A 39 -8.31 -11.95 54.41
C LEU A 39 -9.63 -12.71 54.43
N ARG A 40 -9.50 -14.05 54.45
CA ARG A 40 -10.36 -15.08 55.06
C ARG A 40 -11.88 -15.04 54.81
N MET A 41 -12.36 -16.00 54.02
CA MET A 41 -13.57 -16.77 54.34
C MET A 41 -13.27 -18.26 54.13
N GLN A 42 -13.25 -19.01 55.24
CA GLN A 42 -13.28 -20.47 55.26
C GLN A 42 -14.73 -20.92 55.44
N THR A 43 -15.23 -21.81 54.56
CA THR A 43 -16.17 -22.86 54.96
C THR A 43 -15.97 -24.09 54.08
N THR A 44 -15.89 -25.22 54.78
CA THR A 44 -15.69 -26.63 54.45
C THR A 44 -16.68 -27.24 53.45
N HIS A 45 -16.20 -28.13 52.57
CA HIS A 45 -16.71 -29.51 52.39
C HIS A 45 -15.76 -30.37 51.52
N ALA A 46 -15.72 -31.67 51.84
CA ALA A 46 -14.77 -32.71 51.43
C ALA A 46 -15.07 -33.34 50.04
N PRO A 47 -14.18 -34.22 49.49
CA PRO A 47 -14.05 -34.51 48.04
C PRO A 47 -14.67 -35.85 47.61
N LEU A 48 -14.97 -36.00 46.30
CA LEU A 48 -15.16 -37.32 45.64
C LEU A 48 -14.74 -37.27 44.15
N GLU A 49 -13.69 -38.05 43.87
CA GLU A 49 -13.38 -38.92 42.72
C GLU A 49 -13.62 -38.48 41.27
N ALA A 50 -12.51 -38.46 40.51
CA ALA A 50 -12.43 -38.35 39.07
C ALA A 50 -12.35 -39.74 38.41
N TRP A 51 -13.16 -39.97 37.38
CA TRP A 51 -13.03 -41.10 36.46
C TRP A 51 -12.36 -40.62 35.16
N THR A 52 -11.23 -41.23 34.85
CA THR A 52 -10.51 -41.12 33.57
C THR A 52 -11.05 -42.15 32.58
N LEU A 53 -11.40 -41.74 31.37
CA LEU A 53 -11.68 -42.62 30.23
C LEU A 53 -10.66 -42.35 29.11
N THR A 54 -9.79 -43.32 28.90
CA THR A 54 -8.94 -43.53 27.73
C THR A 54 -9.73 -44.23 26.63
N SER A 55 -9.71 -43.73 25.39
CA SER A 55 -10.17 -44.47 24.21
C SER A 55 -9.03 -44.63 23.21
N THR A 56 -8.66 -45.89 22.98
CA THR A 56 -7.69 -46.40 22.01
C THR A 56 -8.27 -46.44 20.58
N SER A 57 -7.43 -46.10 19.61
CA SER A 57 -7.65 -46.27 18.16
C SER A 57 -7.27 -47.68 17.70
N SER A 58 -8.09 -48.31 16.86
CA SER A 58 -7.68 -49.48 16.05
C SER A 58 -8.20 -49.35 14.62
N SER A 59 -7.27 -49.41 13.68
CA SER A 59 -7.44 -49.62 12.25
C SER A 59 -7.80 -51.07 11.95
N ASP A 60 -8.68 -51.33 10.96
CA ASP A 60 -8.54 -52.53 10.13
C ASP A 60 -9.21 -52.42 8.75
N HIS A 61 -8.58 -53.10 7.79
CA HIS A 61 -8.91 -53.16 6.36
C HIS A 61 -9.95 -54.26 6.03
N GLY A 62 -10.63 -54.13 4.88
CA GLY A 62 -11.32 -55.24 4.23
C GLY A 62 -12.13 -54.83 3.00
N GLY A 63 -11.64 -55.19 1.81
CA GLY A 63 -12.23 -54.88 0.51
C GLY A 63 -13.28 -55.88 0.01
N GLY A 64 -13.89 -55.54 -1.13
CA GLY A 64 -14.73 -56.44 -1.92
C GLY A 64 -15.23 -55.74 -3.20
N GLY A 65 -14.92 -56.31 -4.37
CA GLY A 65 -15.41 -55.88 -5.68
C GLY A 65 -16.22 -56.97 -6.37
N SER A 66 -17.13 -56.60 -7.29
CA SER A 66 -17.62 -57.43 -8.41
C SER A 66 -18.51 -56.66 -9.41
N VAL A 67 -17.92 -56.16 -10.49
CA VAL A 67 -18.17 -56.41 -11.93
C VAL A 67 -19.53 -56.99 -12.44
N MET A 68 -20.23 -56.19 -13.29
CA MET A 68 -20.91 -56.48 -14.60
C MET A 68 -22.41 -56.92 -14.66
N PRO A 69 -23.10 -56.87 -15.85
CA PRO A 69 -24.07 -55.83 -16.22
C PRO A 69 -25.43 -56.44 -16.65
N HIS A 70 -26.47 -55.67 -17.01
CA HIS A 70 -27.51 -56.13 -17.96
C HIS A 70 -28.38 -54.97 -18.45
N GLU A 71 -28.41 -54.78 -19.77
CA GLU A 71 -29.47 -54.10 -20.50
C GLU A 71 -30.79 -54.88 -20.39
N MET A 72 -31.92 -54.20 -20.22
CA MET A 72 -33.20 -54.74 -20.67
C MET A 72 -34.18 -53.62 -21.07
N LEU A 73 -34.86 -53.91 -22.17
CA LEU A 73 -35.75 -53.06 -22.96
C LEU A 73 -37.00 -52.54 -22.23
N ALA A 74 -37.53 -51.48 -22.83
CA ALA A 74 -38.72 -50.69 -22.53
C ALA A 74 -40.04 -51.44 -22.24
N ALA A 75 -40.85 -50.83 -21.37
CA ALA A 75 -42.31 -50.94 -21.32
C ALA A 75 -42.92 -49.53 -21.35
N PRO A 76 -44.07 -49.30 -22.03
CA PRO A 76 -44.63 -47.96 -22.21
C PRO A 76 -45.45 -47.55 -20.98
N THR A 77 -45.03 -46.50 -20.28
CA THR A 77 -45.85 -45.84 -19.25
C THR A 77 -46.42 -44.53 -19.80
N LEU A 78 -47.74 -44.42 -19.67
CA LEU A 78 -48.60 -43.30 -20.03
C LEU A 78 -48.03 -41.95 -19.52
N PRO A 79 -48.27 -40.83 -20.23
CA PRO A 79 -47.76 -39.53 -19.81
C PRO A 79 -48.50 -39.11 -18.53
N LEU A 80 -47.83 -39.22 -17.39
CA LEU A 80 -48.11 -38.38 -16.25
C LEU A 80 -47.88 -36.95 -16.72
N ARG A 81 -48.96 -36.16 -16.76
CA ARG A 81 -48.88 -34.70 -16.82
C ARG A 81 -47.98 -34.26 -15.67
N ASP A 82 -46.72 -34.00 -15.98
CA ASP A 82 -45.85 -33.22 -15.11
C ASP A 82 -46.59 -31.89 -14.87
N PRO A 83 -46.85 -31.49 -13.61
CA PRO A 83 -47.23 -30.11 -13.37
C PRO A 83 -46.08 -29.31 -13.95
N ALA A 84 -46.38 -28.44 -14.92
CA ALA A 84 -45.41 -27.58 -15.56
C ALA A 84 -44.45 -27.07 -14.47
N ARG A 85 -43.22 -27.61 -14.46
CA ARG A 85 -42.12 -26.97 -13.75
C ARG A 85 -42.01 -25.63 -14.42
N THR A 86 -42.67 -24.63 -13.84
CA THR A 86 -42.36 -23.24 -14.10
C THR A 86 -40.83 -23.17 -13.97
N PRO A 87 -40.09 -22.80 -15.02
CA PRO A 87 -38.65 -22.70 -14.90
C PRO A 87 -38.43 -21.74 -13.74
N SER A 88 -37.85 -22.22 -12.65
CA SER A 88 -37.56 -21.37 -11.51
C SER A 88 -36.73 -20.24 -12.07
N SER A 89 -37.29 -19.04 -12.10
CA SER A 89 -36.65 -17.81 -12.58
C SER A 89 -35.56 -17.40 -11.60
N ARG A 90 -34.62 -18.31 -11.34
CA ARG A 90 -33.48 -18.08 -10.48
C ARG A 90 -32.55 -17.19 -11.26
N VAL A 91 -32.22 -16.07 -10.64
CA VAL A 91 -31.11 -15.24 -11.07
C VAL A 91 -29.87 -16.14 -11.17
N SER A 92 -29.20 -16.12 -12.31
CA SER A 92 -27.91 -16.81 -12.47
C SER A 92 -26.79 -15.82 -12.21
N MET A 93 -25.69 -16.28 -11.62
CA MET A 93 -24.52 -15.47 -11.32
C MET A 93 -23.26 -16.20 -11.75
N SER A 94 -22.40 -15.52 -12.51
CA SER A 94 -21.02 -15.94 -12.78
C SER A 94 -20.09 -14.92 -12.15
N VAL A 95 -18.98 -15.38 -11.56
CA VAL A 95 -18.03 -14.51 -10.88
C VAL A 95 -16.62 -14.81 -11.36
N ALA A 96 -15.81 -13.77 -11.51
CA ALA A 96 -14.37 -13.84 -11.71
C ALA A 96 -13.67 -12.95 -10.69
N ILE A 97 -12.44 -13.28 -10.32
CA ILE A 97 -11.59 -12.51 -9.41
C ILE A 97 -10.23 -12.26 -10.03
N GLY A 98 -9.72 -11.05 -9.85
CA GLY A 98 -8.48 -10.58 -10.46
C GLY A 98 -8.53 -10.78 -11.98
N TRP A 99 -7.46 -11.35 -12.53
CA TRP A 99 -7.38 -11.69 -13.94
C TRP A 99 -7.10 -13.16 -14.11
N ASN A 100 -7.96 -13.86 -14.85
CA ASN A 100 -7.91 -15.32 -15.00
C ASN A 100 -7.90 -16.08 -13.65
N ASN A 101 -8.68 -15.61 -12.67
CA ASN A 101 -8.75 -16.18 -11.32
C ASN A 101 -7.42 -16.12 -10.55
N ARG A 102 -6.52 -15.21 -10.95
CA ARG A 102 -5.26 -14.89 -10.27
C ARG A 102 -5.25 -13.46 -9.75
N TYR A 103 -4.53 -13.23 -8.66
CA TYR A 103 -4.47 -11.93 -7.99
C TYR A 103 -3.14 -11.73 -7.25
N ARG A 104 -2.80 -10.50 -6.89
CA ARG A 104 -1.65 -10.18 -6.05
C ARG A 104 -2.09 -10.10 -4.58
N SER A 105 -1.51 -10.92 -3.69
CA SER A 105 -1.97 -11.12 -2.31
C SER A 105 -1.53 -10.06 -1.29
N GLU A 106 -0.60 -9.19 -1.66
CA GLU A 106 0.01 -8.24 -0.73
C GLU A 106 -0.71 -6.88 -0.79
N ASP A 107 -0.35 -6.04 -1.77
CA ASP A 107 -0.62 -4.59 -1.74
C ASP A 107 -1.69 -4.11 -2.73
N ALA A 108 -2.13 -5.00 -3.61
CA ALA A 108 -3.06 -4.67 -4.66
C ALA A 108 -4.51 -5.01 -4.29
N LEU A 109 -5.44 -4.37 -4.99
CA LEU A 109 -6.83 -4.79 -4.98
C LEU A 109 -7.06 -5.93 -5.98
N ALA A 110 -7.79 -6.94 -5.55
CA ALA A 110 -8.35 -7.98 -6.39
C ALA A 110 -9.78 -7.58 -6.81
N PRO A 111 -10.00 -7.19 -8.08
CA PRO A 111 -11.36 -6.94 -8.58
C PRO A 111 -12.16 -8.24 -8.64
N VAL A 112 -13.33 -8.28 -8.00
CA VAL A 112 -14.30 -9.38 -8.08
C VAL A 112 -15.47 -8.95 -8.94
N ARG A 113 -15.51 -9.48 -10.17
CA ARG A 113 -16.51 -9.15 -11.20
C ARG A 113 -17.63 -10.18 -11.14
N ALA A 114 -18.80 -9.76 -10.65
CA ALA A 114 -20.01 -10.57 -10.59
C ALA A 114 -20.98 -10.17 -11.70
N THR A 115 -21.25 -11.09 -12.62
CA THR A 115 -22.23 -10.91 -13.70
C THR A 115 -23.51 -11.65 -13.35
N LEU A 116 -24.58 -10.89 -13.13
CA LEU A 116 -25.89 -11.40 -12.77
C LEU A 116 -26.84 -11.29 -13.95
N ARG A 117 -27.60 -12.35 -14.20
CA ARG A 117 -28.64 -12.39 -15.23
C ARG A 117 -29.97 -12.76 -14.60
N ASN A 118 -30.99 -11.95 -14.87
CA ASN A 118 -32.36 -12.20 -14.44
C ASN A 118 -33.19 -12.74 -15.62
N PRO A 119 -33.35 -14.07 -15.76
CA PRO A 119 -34.20 -14.64 -16.81
C PRO A 119 -35.70 -14.52 -16.50
N GLY A 120 -36.07 -14.00 -15.32
CA GLY A 120 -37.46 -13.88 -14.90
C GLY A 120 -38.19 -12.68 -15.50
N ASN A 121 -39.52 -12.69 -15.35
CA ASN A 121 -40.43 -11.65 -15.84
C ASN A 121 -40.66 -10.52 -14.83
N ALA A 122 -40.04 -10.61 -13.64
CA ALA A 122 -40.15 -9.62 -12.57
C ALA A 122 -38.77 -9.05 -12.23
N GLY A 123 -38.71 -7.75 -11.93
CA GLY A 123 -37.48 -7.09 -11.50
C GLY A 123 -37.08 -7.53 -10.10
N VAL A 124 -35.78 -7.71 -9.87
CA VAL A 124 -35.20 -8.10 -8.58
C VAL A 124 -34.26 -7.00 -8.10
N ARG A 125 -34.33 -6.65 -6.82
CA ARG A 125 -33.41 -5.70 -6.19
C ARG A 125 -32.71 -6.39 -5.03
N GLY A 126 -31.40 -6.34 -4.99
CA GLY A 126 -30.62 -7.04 -3.98
C GLY A 126 -29.22 -6.47 -3.78
N LEU A 127 -28.44 -7.21 -3.01
CA LEU A 127 -27.04 -6.95 -2.74
C LEU A 127 -26.21 -8.12 -3.24
N VAL A 128 -25.13 -7.83 -3.95
CA VAL A 128 -24.02 -8.76 -4.08
C VAL A 128 -23.17 -8.60 -2.82
N GLU A 129 -22.84 -9.69 -2.14
CA GLU A 129 -22.07 -9.72 -0.90
C GLU A 129 -20.91 -10.72 -1.00
N ILE A 130 -19.74 -10.30 -0.53
CA ILE A 130 -18.52 -11.11 -0.42
C ILE A 130 -18.04 -11.03 1.04
N PRO A 131 -18.38 -12.03 1.89
CA PRO A 131 -17.80 -12.14 3.21
C PRO A 131 -16.36 -12.65 3.11
N THR A 132 -15.44 -12.03 3.85
CA THR A 132 -14.02 -12.47 3.93
C THR A 132 -13.81 -13.67 4.84
N SER A 133 -14.82 -14.07 5.62
CA SER A 133 -14.70 -15.13 6.63
C SER A 133 -15.23 -16.49 6.13
N SER A 134 -14.31 -17.42 5.87
CA SER A 134 -14.48 -18.85 6.18
C SER A 134 -13.13 -19.58 6.31
N ALA A 135 -12.08 -18.92 6.83
CA ALA A 135 -10.82 -19.60 7.16
C ALA A 135 -10.90 -20.26 8.55
N ARG A 136 -11.09 -21.59 8.60
CA ARG A 136 -10.84 -22.39 9.82
C ARG A 136 -9.36 -22.51 10.17
N ASP A 137 -8.47 -22.15 9.24
CA ASP A 137 -7.02 -22.40 9.30
C ASP A 137 -6.18 -21.16 8.93
N ALA A 138 -6.54 -19.97 9.43
CA ALA A 138 -5.67 -18.81 9.25
C ALA A 138 -4.35 -19.02 10.03
N PRO A 139 -3.16 -18.78 9.43
CA PRO A 139 -1.90 -18.96 10.11
C PRO A 139 -1.79 -18.06 11.35
N GLU A 140 -1.08 -18.53 12.38
CA GLU A 140 -0.87 -17.83 13.65
C GLU A 140 -0.28 -16.43 13.39
N GLY A 141 -1.07 -15.37 13.62
CA GLY A 141 -0.69 -13.98 13.34
C GLY A 141 -1.45 -13.30 12.19
N ALA A 142 -2.27 -14.02 11.42
CA ALA A 142 -3.18 -13.42 10.47
C ALA A 142 -4.27 -12.60 11.21
N PHE A 143 -4.35 -11.31 10.93
CA PHE A 143 -5.39 -10.45 11.48
C PHE A 143 -6.76 -10.88 10.94
N ASP A 144 -7.69 -11.23 11.83
CA ASP A 144 -9.05 -11.64 11.46
C ASP A 144 -9.78 -10.47 10.75
N THR A 145 -9.93 -10.59 9.44
CA THR A 145 -10.62 -9.60 8.62
C THR A 145 -12.11 -9.93 8.60
N ASP A 146 -12.85 -9.69 9.68
CA ASP A 146 -14.30 -9.95 9.65
C ASP A 146 -15.08 -8.82 8.95
N SER A 147 -14.98 -8.79 7.62
CA SER A 147 -15.60 -7.80 6.74
C SER A 147 -16.61 -8.43 5.77
N ILE A 148 -17.54 -7.62 5.29
CA ILE A 148 -18.44 -7.94 4.18
C ILE A 148 -18.33 -6.82 3.16
N TYR A 149 -17.91 -7.16 1.94
CA TYR A 149 -17.95 -6.27 0.80
C TYR A 149 -19.28 -6.42 0.09
N SER A 150 -19.92 -5.31 -0.25
CA SER A 150 -21.27 -5.34 -0.83
C SER A 150 -21.52 -4.26 -1.87
N ALA A 151 -22.38 -4.56 -2.84
CA ALA A 151 -22.82 -3.61 -3.86
C ALA A 151 -24.30 -3.80 -4.16
N SER A 152 -25.05 -2.70 -4.33
CA SER A 152 -26.47 -2.75 -4.65
C SER A 152 -26.71 -2.99 -6.13
N VAL A 153 -27.58 -3.94 -6.44
CA VAL A 153 -27.89 -4.32 -7.82
C VAL A 153 -29.40 -4.33 -8.02
N VAL A 154 -29.85 -3.56 -9.00
CA VAL A 154 -31.21 -3.59 -9.55
C VAL A 154 -31.16 -4.36 -10.86
N LEU A 155 -31.89 -5.47 -10.95
CA LEU A 155 -31.95 -6.36 -12.10
C LEU A 155 -33.37 -6.37 -12.68
N PRO A 156 -33.66 -5.54 -13.70
CA PRO A 156 -34.92 -5.61 -14.43
C PRO A 156 -35.18 -7.00 -15.06
N PRO A 157 -36.42 -7.30 -15.46
CA PRO A 157 -36.73 -8.52 -16.21
C PRO A 157 -35.84 -8.65 -17.46
N GLY A 158 -35.27 -9.84 -17.68
CA GLY A 158 -34.41 -10.12 -18.84
C GLY A 158 -33.03 -9.46 -18.83
N ALA A 159 -32.70 -8.63 -17.84
CA ALA A 159 -31.46 -7.87 -17.81
C ALA A 159 -30.26 -8.72 -17.36
N THR A 160 -29.09 -8.36 -17.90
CA THR A 160 -27.78 -8.77 -17.39
C THR A 160 -27.07 -7.54 -16.86
N LYS A 161 -26.55 -7.60 -15.63
CA LYS A 161 -25.75 -6.52 -15.03
C LYS A 161 -24.47 -7.11 -14.45
N GLN A 162 -23.35 -6.49 -14.75
CA GLN A 162 -22.07 -6.77 -14.11
C GLN A 162 -21.83 -5.73 -13.01
N VAL A 163 -21.28 -6.17 -11.89
CA VAL A 163 -20.82 -5.31 -10.80
C VAL A 163 -19.43 -5.76 -10.37
N THR A 164 -18.54 -4.81 -10.10
CA THR A 164 -17.19 -5.08 -9.60
C THR A 164 -17.12 -4.66 -8.14
N LEU A 165 -16.64 -5.55 -7.27
CA LEU A 165 -16.27 -5.27 -5.89
C LEU A 165 -14.76 -5.39 -5.76
N PHE A 166 -14.11 -4.51 -5.00
CA PHE A 166 -12.66 -4.55 -4.83
C PHE A 166 -12.33 -5.12 -3.45
N LEU A 167 -11.56 -6.21 -3.43
CA LEU A 167 -11.05 -6.83 -2.21
C LEU A 167 -9.57 -6.51 -2.06
N PRO A 168 -9.07 -6.12 -0.88
CA PRO A 168 -7.63 -6.12 -0.62
C PRO A 168 -7.07 -7.54 -0.84
N GLY A 169 -5.97 -7.68 -1.57
CA GLY A 169 -5.33 -8.98 -1.82
C GLY A 169 -5.05 -9.76 -0.53
N SER A 170 -4.67 -9.06 0.53
CA SER A 170 -4.42 -9.65 1.86
C SER A 170 -5.67 -10.17 2.56
N SER A 171 -6.85 -9.78 2.07
CA SER A 171 -8.15 -10.26 2.55
C SER A 171 -8.74 -11.37 1.66
N VAL A 172 -8.05 -11.76 0.59
CA VAL A 172 -8.48 -12.85 -0.29
C VAL A 172 -7.99 -14.17 0.29
N SER A 173 -8.93 -15.02 0.72
CA SER A 173 -8.64 -16.40 1.13
C SER A 173 -8.51 -17.35 -0.08
N ASN A 174 -8.02 -18.56 0.16
CA ASN A 174 -7.98 -19.65 -0.81
C ASN A 174 -9.36 -20.07 -1.35
N LEU A 175 -10.43 -19.63 -0.68
CA LEU A 175 -11.83 -19.80 -1.08
C LEU A 175 -12.55 -18.46 -0.91
N VAL A 176 -13.29 -18.01 -1.92
CA VAL A 176 -14.11 -16.79 -1.86
C VAL A 176 -15.55 -17.12 -2.18
N ASP A 177 -16.43 -16.93 -1.20
CA ASP A 177 -17.88 -17.06 -1.37
C ASP A 177 -18.48 -15.74 -1.87
N VAL A 178 -19.34 -15.81 -2.89
CA VAL A 178 -20.09 -14.65 -3.39
C VAL A 178 -21.57 -14.97 -3.39
N PHE A 179 -22.37 -14.07 -2.80
CA PHE A 179 -23.80 -14.23 -2.66
C PHE A 179 -24.56 -13.08 -3.32
N PHE A 180 -25.65 -13.37 -4.01
CA PHE A 180 -26.66 -12.38 -4.35
C PHE A 180 -27.88 -12.56 -3.44
N ARG A 181 -28.14 -11.58 -2.56
CA ARG A 181 -29.25 -11.60 -1.62
C ARG A 181 -30.31 -10.57 -1.96
N SER A 182 -31.58 -10.98 -1.89
CA SER A 182 -32.74 -10.09 -1.98
C SER A 182 -33.65 -10.36 -0.79
N SER A 183 -34.04 -9.31 -0.07
CA SER A 183 -34.91 -9.41 1.11
C SER A 183 -34.46 -10.48 2.13
N GLY A 184 -33.15 -10.58 2.35
CA GLY A 184 -32.52 -11.55 3.27
C GLY A 184 -32.35 -12.97 2.73
N ARG A 185 -32.88 -13.29 1.53
CA ARG A 185 -32.77 -14.62 0.91
C ARG A 185 -31.67 -14.65 -0.14
N ILE A 186 -30.88 -15.72 -0.16
CA ILE A 186 -29.90 -15.97 -1.23
C ILE A 186 -30.67 -16.40 -2.49
N LEU A 187 -30.52 -15.64 -3.56
CA LEU A 187 -31.11 -15.95 -4.87
C LEU A 187 -30.10 -16.59 -5.83
N ALA A 188 -28.81 -16.27 -5.67
CA ALA A 188 -27.70 -16.89 -6.40
C ALA A 188 -26.45 -16.93 -5.50
N SER A 189 -25.56 -17.88 -5.73
CA SER A 189 -24.25 -17.98 -5.07
C SER A 189 -23.20 -18.53 -6.02
N SER A 190 -21.95 -18.18 -5.79
CA SER A 190 -20.78 -18.69 -6.50
C SER A 190 -19.62 -18.85 -5.53
N ILE A 191 -18.73 -19.81 -5.79
CA ILE A 191 -17.54 -20.07 -4.98
C ILE A 191 -16.35 -20.01 -5.94
N LEU A 192 -15.31 -19.27 -5.54
CA LEU A 192 -14.07 -19.13 -6.29
C LEU A 192 -12.92 -19.73 -5.48
N PHE A 193 -11.91 -20.23 -6.19
CA PHE A 193 -10.65 -20.71 -5.62
C PHE A 193 -9.50 -19.89 -6.22
N PRO A 194 -9.33 -18.62 -5.79
CA PRO A 194 -8.35 -17.73 -6.40
C PRO A 194 -6.92 -18.18 -6.11
N ILE A 195 -6.02 -17.92 -7.07
CA ILE A 195 -4.60 -18.29 -6.97
C ILE A 195 -3.76 -17.01 -6.85
N PRO A 196 -3.04 -16.79 -5.74
CA PRO A 196 -2.14 -15.65 -5.66
C PRO A 196 -0.97 -15.81 -6.65
N TYR A 197 -0.50 -14.71 -7.24
CA TYR A 197 0.79 -14.66 -7.92
C TYR A 197 1.92 -14.92 -6.92
N ASP A 198 3.02 -15.50 -7.37
CA ASP A 198 4.23 -15.52 -6.55
C ASP A 198 4.76 -14.08 -6.41
N HIS A 199 5.29 -13.72 -5.24
CA HIS A 199 5.87 -12.39 -5.00
C HIS A 199 7.02 -12.05 -5.98
N ARG A 200 7.67 -13.08 -6.55
CA ARG A 200 8.73 -12.98 -7.57
C ARG A 200 8.22 -12.96 -9.00
N ASP A 201 6.91 -13.06 -9.21
CA ASP A 201 6.34 -12.96 -10.55
C ASP A 201 6.32 -11.49 -11.00
N ILE A 202 6.80 -11.28 -12.23
CA ILE A 202 6.59 -10.06 -13.00
C ILE A 202 5.27 -10.22 -13.73
N THR A 203 4.27 -9.49 -13.26
CA THR A 203 2.91 -9.54 -13.82
C THR A 203 2.75 -8.54 -14.95
N VAL A 204 2.42 -9.03 -16.16
CA VAL A 204 2.36 -8.22 -17.37
C VAL A 204 0.95 -8.24 -17.94
N GLY A 205 0.20 -7.15 -17.77
CA GLY A 205 -1.07 -6.93 -18.44
C GLY A 205 -0.86 -6.64 -19.92
N VAL A 206 -1.50 -7.40 -20.80
CA VAL A 206 -1.30 -7.29 -22.25
C VAL A 206 -2.60 -6.84 -22.88
N LEU A 207 -2.63 -5.61 -23.39
CA LEU A 207 -3.78 -5.02 -24.07
C LEU A 207 -3.48 -4.97 -25.58
N THR A 208 -4.02 -5.95 -26.32
CA THR A 208 -3.81 -6.11 -27.76
C THR A 208 -5.06 -6.65 -28.45
N SER A 209 -5.25 -6.29 -29.72
CA SER A 209 -6.27 -6.93 -30.57
C SER A 209 -5.77 -8.21 -31.24
N ASP A 210 -4.44 -8.42 -31.28
CA ASP A 210 -3.78 -9.58 -31.87
C ASP A 210 -2.73 -10.17 -30.90
N PRO A 211 -3.09 -11.23 -30.14
CA PRO A 211 -2.20 -11.89 -29.20
C PRO A 211 -0.88 -12.41 -29.82
N ALA A 212 -0.83 -12.63 -31.14
CA ALA A 212 0.41 -13.07 -31.80
C ALA A 212 1.53 -12.02 -31.69
N THR A 213 1.18 -10.73 -31.72
CA THR A 213 2.12 -9.59 -31.64
C THR A 213 2.79 -9.45 -30.27
N THR A 214 2.24 -10.09 -29.24
CA THR A 214 2.74 -10.04 -27.86
C THR A 214 3.15 -11.40 -27.31
N SER A 215 3.10 -12.45 -28.14
CA SER A 215 3.48 -13.82 -27.78
C SER A 215 4.91 -13.94 -27.22
N TRP A 216 5.79 -13.02 -27.59
CA TRP A 216 7.16 -12.93 -27.11
C TRP A 216 7.29 -12.71 -25.59
N ILE A 217 6.28 -12.11 -24.95
CA ILE A 217 6.26 -11.87 -23.49
C ILE A 217 6.30 -13.20 -22.73
N SER A 218 5.46 -14.16 -23.13
CA SER A 218 5.35 -15.49 -22.50
C SER A 218 6.63 -16.34 -22.60
N HIS A 219 7.51 -16.03 -23.55
CA HIS A 219 8.75 -16.76 -23.81
C HIS A 219 9.98 -16.07 -23.22
N THR A 220 9.78 -14.92 -22.58
CA THR A 220 10.87 -14.15 -22.00
C THR A 220 11.28 -14.75 -20.66
N LEU A 221 12.58 -14.91 -20.45
CA LEU A 221 13.15 -15.46 -19.22
C LEU A 221 13.54 -14.31 -18.29
N VAL A 222 13.28 -14.47 -17.00
CA VAL A 222 13.71 -13.52 -15.95
C VAL A 222 14.54 -14.28 -14.93
N PRO A 223 15.80 -13.89 -14.69
CA PRO A 223 16.61 -14.48 -13.63
C PRO A 223 15.91 -14.33 -12.27
N GLY A 224 15.78 -15.42 -11.50
CA GLY A 224 15.25 -15.38 -10.14
C GLY A 224 13.73 -15.26 -9.99
N GLY A 225 12.98 -15.13 -11.08
CA GLY A 225 11.51 -14.99 -11.08
C GLY A 225 10.87 -15.57 -12.34
N SER A 226 9.61 -15.21 -12.57
CA SER A 226 8.87 -15.63 -13.77
C SER A 226 8.07 -14.47 -14.34
N ILE A 227 7.76 -14.51 -15.65
CA ILE A 227 6.83 -13.57 -16.26
C ILE A 227 5.46 -14.23 -16.34
N VAL A 228 4.46 -13.53 -15.83
CA VAL A 228 3.06 -13.96 -15.88
C VAL A 228 2.29 -12.99 -16.77
N PRO A 229 2.13 -13.31 -18.07
CA PRO A 229 1.30 -12.51 -18.96
C PRO A 229 -0.17 -12.69 -18.60
N VAL A 230 -0.89 -11.58 -18.61
CA VAL A 230 -2.31 -11.48 -18.32
C VAL A 230 -2.95 -10.80 -19.52
N GLU A 231 -3.70 -11.55 -20.32
CA GLU A 231 -4.48 -10.96 -21.40
C GLU A 231 -5.57 -10.06 -20.81
N LEU A 232 -5.59 -8.81 -21.25
CA LEU A 232 -6.58 -7.81 -20.85
C LEU A 232 -7.41 -7.45 -22.08
N ASN A 233 -8.69 -7.20 -21.86
CA ASN A 233 -9.51 -6.43 -22.80
C ASN A 233 -9.76 -5.01 -22.29
N VAL A 234 -10.24 -4.13 -23.15
CA VAL A 234 -10.50 -2.71 -22.82
C VAL A 234 -11.45 -2.58 -21.62
N ALA A 235 -12.45 -3.45 -21.48
CA ALA A 235 -13.39 -3.42 -20.34
C ALA A 235 -12.78 -3.93 -19.01
N GLU A 236 -11.58 -4.51 -19.05
CA GLU A 236 -10.82 -4.96 -17.88
C GLU A 236 -9.85 -3.92 -17.34
N ILE A 237 -9.65 -2.81 -18.05
CA ILE A 237 -9.00 -1.63 -17.48
C ILE A 237 -10.00 -0.98 -16.53
N ASP A 238 -9.87 -1.27 -15.24
CA ASP A 238 -10.74 -0.69 -14.21
C ASP A 238 -10.50 0.82 -14.10
N PRO A 239 -11.57 1.65 -14.01
CA PRO A 239 -11.45 3.10 -13.75
C PRO A 239 -11.00 3.42 -12.31
N THR A 240 -10.71 2.37 -11.53
CA THR A 240 -10.10 2.42 -10.20
C THR A 240 -8.60 2.10 -10.35
N PRO A 241 -7.71 3.10 -10.38
CA PRO A 241 -6.27 2.91 -10.53
C PRO A 241 -5.66 1.95 -9.50
N GLU A 242 -6.19 1.93 -8.27
CA GLU A 242 -5.73 1.05 -7.20
C GLU A 242 -5.97 -0.44 -7.51
N ALA A 243 -6.82 -0.77 -8.49
CA ALA A 243 -6.98 -2.13 -8.99
C ALA A 243 -5.90 -2.52 -10.00
N LEU A 244 -5.35 -1.55 -10.75
CA LEU A 244 -4.29 -1.80 -11.74
C LEU A 244 -2.93 -2.08 -11.07
N SER A 245 -2.74 -1.69 -9.81
CA SER A 245 -1.53 -1.96 -9.01
C SER A 245 -1.22 -3.46 -8.82
N GLY A 246 -2.15 -4.34 -9.18
CA GLY A 246 -1.90 -5.78 -9.26
C GLY A 246 -0.91 -6.18 -10.35
N LEU A 247 -0.68 -5.30 -11.34
CA LEU A 247 0.15 -5.51 -12.53
C LEU A 247 1.44 -4.67 -12.44
N ASP A 248 2.59 -5.26 -12.78
CA ASP A 248 3.87 -4.54 -12.83
C ASP A 248 4.05 -3.73 -14.11
N ILE A 249 3.58 -4.31 -15.23
CA ILE A 249 3.67 -3.69 -16.55
C ILE A 249 2.30 -3.82 -17.24
N ILE A 250 1.83 -2.76 -17.90
CA ILE A 250 0.77 -2.81 -18.89
C ILE A 250 1.37 -2.54 -20.26
N VAL A 251 1.22 -3.49 -21.19
CA VAL A 251 1.69 -3.41 -22.57
C VAL A 251 0.56 -2.96 -23.48
N LEU A 252 0.79 -1.90 -24.23
CA LEU A 252 -0.10 -1.41 -25.29
C LEU A 252 0.52 -1.77 -26.64
N SER A 253 -0.12 -2.68 -27.38
CA SER A 253 0.38 -3.13 -28.68
C SER A 253 -0.79 -3.47 -29.60
N ASN A 254 -0.76 -3.01 -30.85
CA ASN A 254 -1.73 -3.36 -31.89
C ASN A 254 -3.19 -3.36 -31.41
N LEU A 255 -3.60 -2.24 -30.81
CA LEU A 255 -4.95 -1.99 -30.28
C LEU A 255 -5.40 -0.59 -30.64
N ASN A 256 -6.70 -0.40 -30.85
CA ASN A 256 -7.32 0.93 -30.88
C ASN A 256 -7.55 1.48 -29.47
N THR A 257 -6.64 2.33 -28.97
CA THR A 257 -6.79 2.93 -27.63
C THR A 257 -7.88 3.99 -27.55
N ALA A 258 -8.48 4.41 -28.67
CA ALA A 258 -9.67 5.28 -28.64
C ALA A 258 -10.92 4.58 -28.07
N GLN A 259 -10.85 3.26 -27.85
CA GLN A 259 -11.89 2.49 -27.15
C GLN A 259 -11.86 2.71 -25.63
N LEU A 260 -10.74 3.18 -25.07
CA LEU A 260 -10.64 3.51 -23.65
C LEU A 260 -11.41 4.79 -23.38
N ASP A 261 -12.25 4.77 -22.34
CA ASP A 261 -12.94 5.97 -21.91
C ASP A 261 -12.03 6.90 -21.08
N LEU A 262 -12.55 8.09 -20.74
CA LEU A 262 -11.78 9.09 -20.00
C LEU A 262 -11.37 8.61 -18.60
N ASP A 263 -12.24 7.87 -17.91
CA ASP A 263 -11.97 7.39 -16.55
C ASP A 263 -10.89 6.30 -16.58
N GLN A 264 -10.89 5.44 -17.60
CA GLN A 264 -9.85 4.44 -17.84
C GLN A 264 -8.50 5.08 -18.19
N LEU A 265 -8.49 6.12 -19.04
CA LEU A 265 -7.27 6.86 -19.36
C LEU A 265 -6.70 7.59 -18.14
N MET A 266 -7.57 8.18 -17.30
CA MET A 266 -7.17 8.76 -16.01
C MET A 266 -6.64 7.70 -15.04
N ALA A 267 -7.20 6.49 -15.07
CA ALA A 267 -6.70 5.38 -14.28
C ALA A 267 -5.32 4.90 -14.75
N LEU A 268 -5.03 4.91 -16.04
CA LEU A 268 -3.70 4.61 -16.58
C LEU A 268 -2.66 5.69 -16.22
N ASP A 269 -2.98 6.99 -16.34
CA ASP A 269 -2.08 8.07 -15.88
C ASP A 269 -1.75 7.91 -14.39
N ARG A 270 -2.76 7.64 -13.56
CA ARG A 270 -2.56 7.41 -12.14
C ARG A 270 -1.77 6.14 -11.86
N TYR A 271 -2.06 5.03 -12.54
CA TYR A 271 -1.33 3.77 -12.42
C TYR A 271 0.17 3.95 -12.66
N VAL A 272 0.55 4.68 -13.72
CA VAL A 272 1.96 4.96 -13.99
C VAL A 272 2.56 5.83 -12.89
N ARG A 273 1.90 6.93 -12.50
CA ARG A 273 2.37 7.80 -11.42
C ARG A 273 2.56 7.09 -10.09
N ASP A 274 1.74 6.08 -9.83
CA ASP A 274 1.77 5.26 -8.62
C ASP A 274 2.86 4.17 -8.65
N GLY A 275 3.63 4.00 -9.73
CA GLY A 275 4.73 3.03 -9.80
C GLY A 275 4.56 1.96 -10.87
N GLY A 276 3.43 1.93 -11.58
CA GLY A 276 3.23 1.04 -12.71
C GLY A 276 4.09 1.43 -13.92
N THR A 277 4.36 0.47 -14.80
CA THR A 277 5.01 0.76 -16.08
C THR A 277 4.04 0.60 -17.23
N LEU A 278 3.98 1.61 -18.10
CA LEU A 278 3.28 1.50 -19.39
C LEU A 278 4.30 1.24 -20.49
N LEU A 279 4.27 0.05 -21.08
CA LEU A 279 5.12 -0.33 -22.21
C LEU A 279 4.37 -0.07 -23.53
N GLU A 280 4.77 0.96 -24.23
CA GLU A 280 4.16 1.43 -25.48
C GLU A 280 4.90 0.83 -26.67
N VAL A 281 4.24 -0.10 -27.38
CA VAL A 281 4.81 -0.74 -28.57
C VAL A 281 4.47 0.06 -29.82
N GLY A 282 5.52 0.49 -30.51
CA GLY A 282 5.44 1.17 -31.79
C GLY A 282 5.40 0.19 -32.97
N GLY A 283 6.34 0.34 -33.91
CA GLY A 283 6.34 -0.44 -35.15
C GLY A 283 5.34 0.07 -36.19
N PRO A 284 4.90 -0.77 -37.15
CA PRO A 284 3.99 -0.36 -38.22
C PRO A 284 2.61 0.12 -37.74
N ASP A 285 2.08 -0.48 -36.66
CA ASP A 285 0.70 -0.28 -36.20
C ASP A 285 0.56 0.77 -35.08
N TRP A 286 1.63 1.53 -34.81
CA TRP A 286 1.68 2.51 -33.71
C TRP A 286 0.57 3.57 -33.79
N GLU A 287 0.10 3.93 -34.99
CA GLU A 287 -0.81 5.07 -35.18
C GLU A 287 -2.18 4.79 -34.57
N GLU A 288 -2.67 3.56 -34.64
CA GLU A 288 -3.94 3.16 -34.00
C GLU A 288 -3.79 3.02 -32.48
N THR A 289 -2.61 2.61 -32.00
CA THR A 289 -2.34 2.35 -30.57
C THR A 289 -1.95 3.59 -29.78
N LEU A 290 -1.06 4.44 -30.29
CA LEU A 290 -0.47 5.51 -29.50
C LEU A 290 -1.06 6.89 -29.81
N ARG A 291 -1.57 7.12 -31.02
CA ARG A 291 -2.13 8.44 -31.40
C ARG A 291 -3.33 8.88 -30.55
N PRO A 292 -4.27 7.98 -30.17
CA PRO A 292 -5.43 8.39 -29.36
C PRO A 292 -5.08 8.69 -27.89
N LEU A 293 -3.91 8.27 -27.41
CA LEU A 293 -3.52 8.46 -26.02
C LEU A 293 -3.32 9.96 -25.69
N PRO A 294 -3.67 10.39 -24.46
CA PRO A 294 -3.36 11.73 -23.99
C PRO A 294 -1.85 12.00 -24.05
N ALA A 295 -1.45 13.24 -24.34
CA ALA A 295 -0.05 13.62 -24.42
C ALA A 295 0.76 13.38 -23.12
N ALA A 296 0.07 13.31 -21.97
CA ALA A 296 0.69 12.97 -20.69
C ALA A 296 1.18 11.50 -20.63
N LEU A 297 0.57 10.62 -21.42
CA LEU A 297 0.89 9.20 -21.54
C LEU A 297 1.71 8.90 -22.81
N ILE A 298 2.44 9.87 -23.35
CA ILE A 298 3.36 9.67 -24.47
C ILE A 298 4.69 10.35 -24.12
N PRO A 299 5.84 9.65 -24.15
CA PRO A 299 7.11 10.19 -23.69
C PRO A 299 7.81 11.13 -24.71
N GLY A 300 7.04 11.92 -25.45
CA GLY A 300 7.54 12.85 -26.47
C GLY A 300 6.46 13.28 -27.47
N GLN A 301 6.86 13.56 -28.72
CA GLN A 301 5.94 13.86 -29.82
C GLN A 301 6.05 12.81 -30.92
N LEU A 302 4.97 12.09 -31.19
CA LEU A 302 4.89 11.15 -32.32
C LEU A 302 4.74 11.92 -33.65
N MET A 303 5.63 11.64 -34.61
CA MET A 303 5.73 12.39 -35.86
C MET A 303 5.33 11.59 -37.11
N GLY A 304 5.38 10.26 -37.06
CA GLY A 304 5.20 9.40 -38.24
C GLY A 304 5.94 8.08 -38.10
N SER A 305 6.16 7.40 -39.22
CA SER A 305 6.99 6.19 -39.30
C SER A 305 8.20 6.39 -40.22
N MET A 306 9.30 5.69 -39.95
CA MET A 306 10.49 5.68 -40.78
C MET A 306 11.04 4.26 -40.91
N ARG A 307 11.71 3.96 -42.03
CA ARG A 307 12.49 2.74 -42.15
C ARG A 307 13.93 2.96 -41.72
N VAL A 308 14.42 2.14 -40.80
CA VAL A 308 15.81 2.15 -40.32
C VAL A 308 16.44 0.77 -40.49
N SER A 309 17.70 0.72 -40.90
CA SER A 309 18.47 -0.53 -41.03
C SER A 309 19.53 -0.69 -39.95
N ASP A 310 19.93 0.41 -39.31
CA ASP A 310 20.91 0.39 -38.23
C ASP A 310 20.19 0.23 -36.88
N LEU A 311 20.32 -0.97 -36.31
CA LEU A 311 19.80 -1.33 -34.99
C LEU A 311 20.93 -1.49 -33.96
N SER A 312 22.12 -0.94 -34.25
CA SER A 312 23.29 -1.07 -33.39
C SER A 312 23.06 -0.54 -31.97
N GLY A 313 22.17 0.44 -31.79
CA GLY A 313 21.74 0.95 -30.48
C GLY A 313 21.10 -0.09 -29.57
N LEU A 314 20.58 -1.21 -30.11
CA LEU A 314 19.98 -2.30 -29.31
C LEU A 314 21.01 -3.31 -28.77
N ARG A 315 22.31 -3.12 -29.07
CA ARG A 315 23.37 -4.05 -28.67
C ARG A 315 23.48 -4.21 -27.14
N TYR A 316 23.14 -3.18 -26.37
CA TYR A 316 23.15 -3.25 -24.91
C TYR A 316 22.15 -4.27 -24.37
N PHE A 317 20.97 -4.33 -24.99
CA PHE A 317 19.89 -5.20 -24.55
C PHE A 317 20.04 -6.62 -25.10
N GLY A 318 20.49 -6.79 -26.34
CA GLY A 318 20.57 -8.11 -26.97
C GLY A 318 21.94 -8.78 -26.90
N ALA A 319 21.96 -10.10 -27.13
CA ALA A 319 23.19 -10.85 -27.28
C ALA A 319 23.69 -10.83 -28.73
N GLY A 320 24.99 -10.60 -28.94
CA GLY A 320 25.61 -10.62 -30.27
C GLY A 320 25.43 -9.32 -31.06
N ILE A 321 25.57 -9.41 -32.39
CA ILE A 321 25.53 -8.25 -33.29
C ILE A 321 24.07 -8.00 -33.70
N PRO A 322 23.52 -6.78 -33.50
CA PRO A 322 22.18 -6.44 -33.97
C PRO A 322 22.03 -6.59 -35.49
N PRO A 323 20.84 -6.99 -35.98
CA PRO A 323 20.61 -7.21 -37.40
C PRO A 323 20.72 -5.89 -38.18
N GLN A 324 21.31 -5.97 -39.38
CA GLN A 324 21.48 -4.84 -40.31
C GLN A 324 20.45 -4.93 -41.44
N ARG A 325 19.16 -5.05 -41.09
CA ARG A 325 18.05 -5.20 -42.04
C ARG A 325 17.01 -4.11 -41.77
N ALA A 326 16.49 -3.51 -42.84
CA ALA A 326 15.52 -2.42 -42.72
C ALA A 326 14.24 -2.88 -42.04
N THR A 327 13.81 -2.17 -41.00
CA THR A 327 12.52 -2.30 -40.31
C THR A 327 11.82 -0.96 -40.20
N THR A 328 10.50 -0.98 -40.02
CA THR A 328 9.70 0.23 -39.80
C THR A 328 9.65 0.53 -38.31
N ILE A 329 10.01 1.74 -37.94
CA ILE A 329 9.87 2.29 -36.59
C ILE A 329 8.90 3.46 -36.58
N SER A 330 8.30 3.71 -35.43
CA SER A 330 7.57 4.93 -35.12
C SER A 330 8.55 6.02 -34.66
N MET A 331 8.34 7.24 -35.13
CA MET A 331 9.24 8.38 -34.89
C MET A 331 8.78 9.20 -33.70
N LEU A 332 9.60 9.22 -32.65
CA LEU A 332 9.42 10.08 -31.48
C LEU A 332 10.40 11.25 -31.53
N ALA A 333 9.87 12.47 -31.57
CA ALA A 333 10.62 13.72 -31.48
C ALA A 333 10.51 14.32 -30.07
N ARG A 334 11.53 15.08 -29.65
CA ARG A 334 11.58 15.76 -28.34
C ARG A 334 11.22 14.79 -27.18
N PRO A 335 12.01 13.73 -26.97
CA PRO A 335 11.76 12.81 -25.87
C PRO A 335 11.75 13.57 -24.54
N LEU A 336 10.77 13.27 -23.69
CA LEU A 336 10.66 13.86 -22.35
C LEU A 336 11.58 13.15 -21.33
N GLY A 337 12.08 11.97 -21.67
CA GLY A 337 12.98 11.17 -20.85
C GLY A 337 14.28 10.77 -21.57
N SER A 338 14.92 9.72 -21.07
CA SER A 338 16.21 9.22 -21.56
C SER A 338 16.03 8.29 -22.76
N ALA A 339 16.78 8.56 -23.84
CA ALA A 339 16.85 7.69 -25.00
C ALA A 339 17.88 6.58 -24.77
N ILE A 340 17.47 5.49 -24.12
CA ILE A 340 18.37 4.38 -23.72
C ILE A 340 18.84 3.51 -24.89
N ALA A 341 18.19 3.62 -26.05
CA ALA A 341 18.71 3.12 -27.32
C ALA A 341 18.34 4.07 -28.46
N SER A 342 19.26 4.29 -29.39
CA SER A 342 19.05 5.19 -30.53
C SER A 342 19.58 4.63 -31.85
N ALA A 343 19.01 5.10 -32.95
CA ALA A 343 19.47 4.88 -34.31
C ALA A 343 19.61 6.23 -35.03
N THR A 344 20.15 6.22 -36.26
CA THR A 344 20.25 7.41 -37.12
C THR A 344 18.89 8.09 -37.39
N GLY A 345 17.78 7.37 -37.26
CA GLY A 345 16.41 7.87 -37.47
C GLY A 345 15.70 8.40 -36.21
N GLY A 346 16.32 8.34 -35.03
CA GLY A 346 15.70 8.72 -33.75
C GLY A 346 15.89 7.68 -32.65
N PRO A 347 15.29 7.90 -31.46
CA PRO A 347 15.38 6.95 -30.37
C PRO A 347 14.61 5.66 -30.71
N LEU A 348 15.20 4.52 -30.41
CA LEU A 348 14.59 3.19 -30.53
C LEU A 348 13.88 2.77 -29.25
N VAL A 349 14.42 3.17 -28.09
CA VAL A 349 13.84 2.93 -26.78
C VAL A 349 13.95 4.22 -25.97
N VAL A 350 12.83 4.68 -25.41
CA VAL A 350 12.78 5.86 -24.55
C VAL A 350 12.16 5.47 -23.22
N ARG A 351 12.82 5.85 -22.13
CA ARG A 351 12.30 5.74 -20.78
C ARG A 351 12.01 7.12 -20.23
N HIS A 352 10.79 7.33 -19.75
CA HIS A 352 10.38 8.56 -19.11
C HIS A 352 9.79 8.25 -17.74
N GLU A 353 10.48 8.67 -16.68
CA GLU A 353 9.95 8.57 -15.32
C GLU A 353 8.76 9.52 -15.18
N LEU A 354 7.63 9.00 -14.71
CA LEU A 354 6.40 9.75 -14.49
C LEU A 354 5.83 9.35 -13.12
N GLY A 355 5.89 10.29 -12.17
CA GLY A 355 5.68 9.95 -10.75
C GLY A 355 6.73 8.96 -10.29
N VAL A 356 6.29 7.89 -9.65
CA VAL A 356 7.13 6.80 -9.10
C VAL A 356 7.27 5.62 -10.08
N GLY A 357 6.54 5.65 -11.20
CA GLY A 357 6.62 4.68 -12.28
C GLY A 357 7.19 5.28 -13.57
N ARG A 358 6.93 4.63 -14.70
CA ARG A 358 7.56 5.04 -15.98
C ARG A 358 6.74 4.68 -17.21
N LEU A 359 6.95 5.48 -18.25
CA LEU A 359 6.60 5.15 -19.62
C LEU A 359 7.83 4.57 -20.31
N GLU A 360 7.69 3.37 -20.90
CA GLU A 360 8.72 2.74 -21.70
C GLU A 360 8.22 2.61 -23.14
N TYR A 361 8.80 3.40 -24.04
CA TYR A 361 8.41 3.44 -25.44
C TYR A 361 9.38 2.64 -26.28
N LEU A 362 8.86 1.72 -27.08
CA LEU A 362 9.58 0.97 -28.10
C LEU A 362 9.21 1.52 -29.48
N ALA A 363 10.16 2.08 -30.21
CA ALA A 363 9.90 2.58 -31.55
C ALA A 363 9.54 1.47 -32.54
N PHE A 364 9.92 0.23 -32.24
CA PHE A 364 9.72 -0.98 -33.06
C PHE A 364 8.77 -1.96 -32.39
N ASP A 365 8.20 -2.88 -33.18
CA ASP A 365 7.45 -4.03 -32.68
C ASP A 365 8.38 -5.24 -32.53
N PRO A 366 8.56 -5.79 -31.31
CA PRO A 366 9.38 -6.98 -31.07
C PRO A 366 8.97 -8.24 -31.84
N SER A 367 7.70 -8.35 -32.24
CA SER A 367 7.17 -9.50 -32.98
C SER A 367 7.49 -9.47 -34.48
N GLN A 368 8.04 -8.36 -34.98
CA GLN A 368 8.34 -8.16 -36.39
C GLN A 368 9.82 -8.40 -36.71
N ASP A 369 10.08 -8.86 -37.94
CA ASP A 369 11.43 -8.94 -38.47
C ASP A 369 12.08 -7.55 -38.59
N PRO A 370 13.40 -7.42 -38.32
CA PRO A 370 14.36 -8.48 -38.04
C PRO A 370 14.53 -8.81 -36.54
N ILE A 371 13.74 -8.20 -35.64
CA ILE A 371 13.89 -8.40 -34.19
C ILE A 371 13.43 -9.81 -33.80
N ALA A 372 12.28 -10.25 -34.29
CA ALA A 372 11.71 -11.56 -34.00
C ALA A 372 12.64 -12.73 -34.40
N SER A 373 13.36 -12.61 -35.53
CA SER A 373 14.32 -13.61 -36.00
C SER A 373 15.75 -13.39 -35.52
N TRP A 374 16.01 -12.33 -34.75
CA TRP A 374 17.35 -12.05 -34.23
C TRP A 374 17.72 -13.06 -33.14
N ARG A 375 18.88 -13.73 -33.31
CA ARG A 375 19.42 -14.64 -32.28
C ARG A 375 19.61 -13.97 -30.91
N GLY A 376 19.87 -12.66 -30.89
CA GLY A 376 19.98 -11.86 -29.67
C GLY A 376 18.65 -11.37 -29.09
N GLY A 377 17.54 -11.58 -29.82
CA GLY A 377 16.19 -11.14 -29.47
C GLY A 377 15.75 -11.58 -28.07
N PRO A 378 15.87 -12.86 -27.68
CA PRO A 378 15.44 -13.29 -26.34
C PRO A 378 16.13 -12.55 -25.19
N ALA A 379 17.43 -12.23 -25.33
CA ALA A 379 18.16 -11.45 -24.34
C ALA A 379 17.71 -9.98 -24.33
N LEU A 380 17.44 -9.40 -25.53
CA LEU A 380 16.86 -8.06 -25.69
C LEU A 380 15.54 -7.96 -24.93
N LEU A 381 14.62 -8.90 -25.15
CA LEU A 381 13.28 -8.87 -24.56
C LEU A 381 13.31 -9.09 -23.05
N SER A 382 14.17 -10.00 -22.58
CA SER A 382 14.43 -10.21 -21.15
C SER A 382 14.85 -8.92 -20.48
N ARG A 383 15.84 -8.21 -21.04
CA ARG A 383 16.32 -6.95 -20.47
C ARG A 383 15.32 -5.83 -20.58
N LEU A 384 14.57 -5.72 -21.69
CA LEU A 384 13.52 -4.71 -21.81
C LEU A 384 12.45 -4.90 -20.72
N LEU A 385 11.98 -6.14 -20.52
CA LEU A 385 10.96 -6.40 -19.49
C LEU A 385 11.49 -6.21 -18.07
N THR A 386 12.72 -6.66 -17.74
CA THR A 386 13.26 -6.46 -16.38
C THR A 386 13.58 -4.99 -16.11
N ALA A 387 14.04 -4.24 -17.12
CA ALA A 387 14.29 -2.80 -17.01
C ALA A 387 12.99 -1.99 -16.89
N ALA A 388 11.92 -2.48 -17.52
CA ALA A 388 10.57 -1.96 -17.39
C ALA A 388 9.91 -2.30 -16.04
N SER A 389 10.49 -3.17 -15.22
CA SER A 389 9.91 -3.61 -13.94
C SER A 389 10.82 -3.37 -12.73
N PRO A 390 11.27 -2.12 -12.46
CA PRO A 390 12.22 -1.84 -11.37
C PRO A 390 11.70 -2.29 -10.00
N TRP A 391 10.39 -2.18 -9.77
CA TRP A 391 9.73 -2.63 -8.53
C TRP A 391 9.75 -4.15 -8.37
N ALA A 392 9.44 -4.88 -9.44
CA ALA A 392 9.54 -6.34 -9.40
C ALA A 392 10.99 -6.78 -9.13
N MET A 393 11.96 -6.16 -9.80
CA MET A 393 13.38 -6.47 -9.57
C MET A 393 13.85 -6.13 -8.15
N ARG A 394 13.32 -5.06 -7.54
CA ARG A 394 13.54 -4.76 -6.12
C ARG A 394 12.94 -5.84 -5.23
N ARG A 395 11.72 -6.31 -5.49
CA ARG A 395 11.11 -7.43 -4.73
C ARG A 395 11.92 -8.72 -4.84
N LEU A 396 12.41 -9.07 -6.04
CA LEU A 396 13.29 -10.23 -6.25
C LEU A 396 14.61 -10.12 -5.46
N ALA A 397 15.07 -8.90 -5.17
CA ALA A 397 16.30 -8.64 -4.45
C ALA A 397 16.18 -8.74 -2.92
N LEU A 398 14.95 -8.79 -2.39
CA LEU A 398 14.71 -8.86 -0.96
C LEU A 398 15.05 -10.26 -0.40
N PRO A 399 15.52 -10.35 0.85
CA PRO A 399 15.69 -11.64 1.51
C PRO A 399 14.34 -12.34 1.75
N PRO A 400 14.33 -13.69 1.80
CA PRO A 400 13.16 -14.44 2.24
C PRO A 400 12.69 -13.96 3.63
N GLY A 401 11.41 -13.62 3.78
CA GLY A 401 10.82 -13.13 5.03
C GLY A 401 10.65 -11.60 5.13
N PHE A 402 11.05 -10.85 4.09
CA PHE A 402 10.74 -9.41 3.93
C PHE A 402 9.50 -9.14 3.06
N ASP A 403 8.71 -10.19 2.80
CA ASP A 403 7.56 -10.21 1.90
C ASP A 403 6.37 -9.32 2.38
N THR A 404 6.56 -8.52 3.43
CA THR A 404 5.52 -7.68 4.06
C THR A 404 5.68 -6.18 3.78
N LEU A 405 6.66 -5.76 2.98
CA LEU A 405 6.94 -4.34 2.72
C LEU A 405 6.02 -3.80 1.63
N SER A 406 4.88 -3.28 2.05
CA SER A 406 3.77 -2.90 1.19
C SER A 406 4.02 -1.70 0.25
N PHE A 407 5.25 -1.18 0.21
CA PHE A 407 5.69 -0.02 -0.58
C PHE A 407 6.62 -0.40 -1.74
N LEU A 408 6.96 -1.68 -1.89
CA LEU A 408 7.87 -2.16 -2.94
C LEU A 408 7.13 -2.71 -4.18
N GLY A 409 5.81 -2.60 -4.22
CA GLY A 409 4.96 -2.84 -5.39
C GLY A 409 4.56 -1.56 -6.12
N PRO A 410 4.19 -1.65 -7.42
CA PRO A 410 3.48 -0.55 -8.08
C PRO A 410 2.19 -0.25 -7.30
N GLY A 411 1.83 1.02 -7.15
CA GLY A 411 0.66 1.44 -6.41
C GLY A 411 0.96 2.49 -5.33
N PRO A 412 -0.10 3.06 -4.72
CA PRO A 412 0.01 4.07 -3.66
C PRO A 412 0.62 3.55 -2.36
N GLY A 413 1.09 2.30 -2.35
CA GLY A 413 1.61 1.59 -1.18
C GLY A 413 0.52 1.37 -0.17
N ARG A 414 0.76 0.44 0.76
CA ARG A 414 -0.19 0.20 1.83
C ARG A 414 0.49 0.30 3.17
N LEU A 415 -0.11 1.04 4.09
CA LEU A 415 0.28 1.05 5.47
C LEU A 415 -0.13 -0.29 6.06
N VAL A 416 0.86 -1.11 6.41
CA VAL A 416 0.61 -2.30 7.21
C VAL A 416 0.51 -1.85 8.67
N PRO A 417 -0.64 -2.02 9.35
CA PRO A 417 -0.75 -1.61 10.73
C PRO A 417 0.22 -2.43 11.58
N SER A 418 1.21 -1.76 12.17
CA SER A 418 1.99 -2.34 13.25
C SER A 418 1.08 -2.61 14.46
N ARG A 419 1.44 -3.50 15.38
CA ARG A 419 0.66 -3.67 16.63
C ARG A 419 0.51 -2.35 17.41
N ALA A 420 1.42 -1.39 17.20
CA ALA A 420 1.34 -0.03 17.75
C ALA A 420 0.28 0.85 17.07
N ALA A 421 -0.14 0.55 15.82
CA ALA A 421 -1.27 1.19 15.15
C ALA A 421 -2.62 0.93 15.82
N LEU A 422 -2.69 -0.13 16.61
CA LEU A 422 -3.84 -0.41 17.48
C LEU A 422 -3.86 0.49 18.71
N ASP A 423 -2.75 1.14 19.04
CA ASP A 423 -2.60 2.10 20.14
C ASP A 423 -2.59 3.57 19.69
N VAL A 424 -2.88 3.89 18.41
CA VAL A 424 -3.05 5.29 17.94
C VAL A 424 -3.90 6.01 18.99
N PRO A 425 -3.32 6.96 19.74
CA PRO A 425 -4.00 7.51 20.90
C PRO A 425 -5.33 8.04 20.41
N GLY A 426 -6.41 7.53 21.01
CA GLY A 426 -7.71 8.14 20.81
C GLY A 426 -7.56 9.65 21.05
N PRO A 427 -8.37 10.49 20.38
CA PRO A 427 -8.38 11.90 20.72
C PRO A 427 -8.55 11.94 22.23
N ARG A 428 -7.64 12.63 22.94
CA ARG A 428 -7.79 12.87 24.38
C ARG A 428 -9.24 13.30 24.52
N LEU A 429 -10.08 12.50 25.19
CA LEU A 429 -11.52 12.74 25.39
C LEU A 429 -11.68 14.25 25.41
N PRO A 430 -12.33 14.86 24.39
CA PRO A 430 -12.12 16.26 24.01
C PRO A 430 -11.98 17.01 25.30
N SER A 431 -10.72 17.37 25.63
CA SER A 431 -10.40 17.86 26.97
C SER A 431 -11.46 18.89 27.21
N LEU A 432 -12.35 18.67 28.19
CA LEU A 432 -13.50 19.54 28.35
C LEU A 432 -12.92 20.95 28.19
N PRO A 433 -13.46 21.82 27.32
CA PRO A 433 -12.87 23.13 27.03
C PRO A 433 -12.91 24.07 28.26
N LEU A 434 -12.97 23.48 29.45
CA LEU A 434 -12.62 24.00 30.74
C LEU A 434 -11.09 24.11 30.77
N PRO A 435 -10.55 25.33 30.82
CA PRO A 435 -9.15 25.56 31.17
C PRO A 435 -8.76 24.71 32.39
N ALA A 436 -7.51 24.24 32.44
CA ALA A 436 -7.02 23.42 33.56
C ALA A 436 -7.31 24.05 34.94
N THR A 437 -7.40 25.38 34.99
CA THR A 437 -7.80 26.16 36.16
C THR A 437 -9.25 25.92 36.59
N ILE A 438 -10.20 25.76 35.67
CA ILE A 438 -11.61 25.48 35.98
C ILE A 438 -11.76 24.03 36.45
N LEU A 439 -11.07 23.08 35.81
CA LEU A 439 -11.07 21.70 36.26
C LEU A 439 -10.46 21.55 37.66
N ALA A 440 -9.31 22.20 37.89
CA ALA A 440 -8.69 22.27 39.21
C ALA A 440 -9.62 22.93 40.23
N ALA A 441 -10.30 24.02 39.86
CA ALA A 441 -11.28 24.69 40.73
C ALA A 441 -12.47 23.79 41.06
N LEU A 442 -12.99 23.01 40.10
CA LEU A 442 -14.06 22.03 40.32
C LEU A 442 -13.63 20.90 41.24
N ILE A 443 -12.42 20.36 41.06
CA ILE A 443 -11.86 19.31 41.93
C ILE A 443 -11.65 19.86 43.35
N VAL A 444 -11.09 21.06 43.48
CA VAL A 444 -10.91 21.72 44.78
C VAL A 444 -12.26 21.99 45.44
N LEU A 445 -13.26 22.48 44.70
CA LEU A 445 -14.61 22.71 45.20
C LEU A 445 -15.27 21.39 45.64
N TYR A 446 -15.10 20.31 44.89
CA TYR A 446 -15.61 18.99 45.22
C TYR A 446 -14.96 18.43 46.50
N VAL A 447 -13.63 18.53 46.63
CA VAL A 447 -12.89 18.12 47.84
C VAL A 447 -13.29 18.97 49.05
N LEU A 448 -13.47 20.28 48.87
CA LEU A 448 -13.97 21.20 49.88
C LEU A 448 -15.39 20.83 50.35
N CYS A 449 -16.28 20.49 49.41
CA CYS A 449 -17.63 20.03 49.70
C CYS A 449 -17.66 18.69 50.44
N LEU A 450 -16.79 17.74 50.09
CA LEU A 450 -16.71 16.44 50.75
C LEU A 450 -16.08 16.50 52.15
N GLY A 451 -15.05 17.33 52.31
CA GLY A 451 -14.29 17.42 53.56
C GLY A 451 -14.82 18.54 54.46
N PRO A 452 -14.20 19.72 54.42
CA PRO A 452 -14.44 20.77 55.41
C PRO A 452 -15.86 21.32 55.40
N LEU A 453 -16.44 21.67 54.24
CA LEU A 453 -17.80 22.22 54.17
C LEU A 453 -18.85 21.17 54.54
N GLY A 454 -18.72 19.95 54.01
CA GLY A 454 -19.60 18.84 54.36
C GLY A 454 -19.60 18.57 55.86
N TYR A 455 -18.41 18.46 56.46
CA TYR A 455 -18.25 18.24 57.90
C TYR A 455 -18.82 19.40 58.74
N LEU A 456 -18.53 20.65 58.39
CA LEU A 456 -19.04 21.84 59.10
C LEU A 456 -20.58 21.93 59.06
N ILE A 457 -21.19 21.66 57.91
CA ILE A 457 -22.65 21.68 57.73
C ILE A 457 -23.30 20.52 58.49
N LEU A 458 -22.72 19.32 58.44
CA LEU A 458 -23.23 18.14 59.14
C LEU A 458 -23.09 18.27 60.66
N ARG A 459 -22.00 18.86 61.15
CA ARG A 459 -21.75 19.12 62.56
C ARG A 459 -22.66 20.21 63.12
N ARG A 460 -22.94 21.28 62.38
CA ARG A 460 -23.86 22.34 62.80
C ARG A 460 -25.33 21.91 62.87
N ARG A 461 -25.72 20.83 62.17
CA ARG A 461 -27.08 20.30 62.17
C ARG A 461 -27.29 19.08 63.06
N ASP A 462 -26.28 18.66 63.84
CA ASP A 462 -26.30 17.45 64.69
C ASP A 462 -26.75 16.16 63.97
N ARG A 463 -26.62 16.12 62.63
CA ARG A 463 -27.02 14.97 61.81
C ARG A 463 -25.81 14.17 61.34
N GLY A 464 -24.97 13.76 62.30
CA GLY A 464 -23.76 12.97 62.04
C GLY A 464 -24.02 11.64 61.29
N ARG A 465 -25.25 11.10 61.35
CA ARG A 465 -25.65 9.89 60.60
C ARG A 465 -25.68 10.09 59.07
N LEU A 466 -25.89 11.33 58.59
CA LEU A 466 -25.87 11.63 57.14
C LEU A 466 -24.45 11.74 56.56
N ALA A 467 -23.41 11.80 57.40
CA ALA A 467 -22.02 11.81 56.94
C ALA A 467 -21.64 10.54 56.14
N TRP A 468 -22.41 9.45 56.31
CA TRP A 468 -22.19 8.18 55.64
C TRP A 468 -22.85 8.11 54.25
N THR A 469 -23.88 8.92 53.99
CA THR A 469 -24.65 8.90 52.72
C THR A 469 -24.45 10.15 51.88
N ALA A 470 -24.09 11.29 52.48
CA ALA A 470 -23.88 12.55 51.77
C ALA A 470 -22.77 12.49 50.70
N PRO A 471 -21.61 11.84 50.93
CA PRO A 471 -20.60 11.68 49.88
C PRO A 471 -21.10 10.90 48.67
N ALA A 472 -21.82 9.80 48.91
CA ALA A 472 -22.37 8.97 47.84
C ALA A 472 -23.44 9.72 47.02
N LEU A 473 -24.34 10.45 47.69
CA LEU A 473 -25.34 11.27 47.02
C LEU A 473 -24.69 12.38 46.19
N LEU A 474 -23.67 13.04 46.73
CA LEU A 474 -22.92 14.08 46.03
C LEU A 474 -22.19 13.52 44.80
N SER A 475 -21.55 12.35 44.92
CA SER A 475 -20.94 11.67 43.77
C SER A 475 -21.96 11.35 42.68
N VAL A 476 -23.14 10.86 43.04
CA VAL A 476 -24.21 10.54 42.07
C VAL A 476 -24.77 11.81 41.41
N VAL A 477 -24.95 12.90 42.16
CA VAL A 477 -25.40 14.18 41.61
C VAL A 477 -24.36 14.78 40.67
N VAL A 478 -23.08 14.75 41.05
CA VAL A 478 -21.98 15.24 40.22
C VAL A 478 -21.85 14.40 38.94
N ALA A 479 -21.86 13.08 39.06
CA ALA A 479 -21.83 12.16 37.91
C ALA A 479 -23.05 12.36 36.99
N GLY A 480 -24.26 12.44 37.56
CA GLY A 480 -25.49 12.70 36.82
C GLY A 480 -25.48 14.07 36.14
N SER A 481 -24.92 15.09 36.79
CA SER A 481 -24.79 16.42 36.20
C SER A 481 -23.81 16.45 35.02
N LEU A 482 -22.67 15.75 35.12
CA LEU A 482 -21.72 15.62 34.01
C LEU A 482 -22.35 14.94 32.79
N VAL A 483 -23.11 13.86 33.01
CA VAL A 483 -23.84 13.15 31.95
C VAL A 483 -24.95 14.02 31.34
N ALA A 484 -25.65 14.82 32.14
CA ALA A 484 -26.74 15.67 31.66
C ALA A 484 -26.27 16.96 30.96
N ILE A 485 -25.16 17.54 31.41
CA ILE A 485 -24.56 18.76 30.86
C ILE A 485 -23.83 18.45 29.55
N GLY A 486 -23.23 17.27 29.43
CA GLY A 486 -22.37 16.94 28.28
C GLY A 486 -23.03 17.14 26.91
N PRO A 487 -24.15 16.48 26.60
CA PRO A 487 -24.84 16.63 25.32
C PRO A 487 -25.33 18.06 25.06
N ARG A 488 -25.64 18.83 26.12
CA ARG A 488 -26.15 20.21 26.02
C ARG A 488 -25.07 21.25 25.71
N HIS A 489 -23.81 20.94 26.00
CA HIS A 489 -22.66 21.81 25.74
C HIS A 489 -21.81 21.34 24.55
N GLY A 490 -22.36 20.49 23.68
CA GLY A 490 -21.69 20.09 22.45
C GLY A 490 -20.53 19.11 22.64
N LEU A 491 -20.53 18.31 23.72
CA LEU A 491 -19.71 17.09 23.76
C LEU A 491 -20.16 16.21 22.59
N ARG A 492 -19.37 16.24 21.51
CA ARG A 492 -19.62 15.48 20.30
C ARG A 492 -19.60 14.01 20.67
N THR A 493 -20.69 13.31 20.39
CA THR A 493 -20.87 11.90 20.73
C THR A 493 -20.00 10.99 19.88
N VAL A 494 -19.44 11.49 18.78
CA VAL A 494 -18.55 10.77 17.89
C VAL A 494 -17.39 11.66 17.44
N SER A 495 -16.19 11.11 17.45
CA SER A 495 -14.96 11.75 16.95
C SER A 495 -14.16 10.78 16.09
N LEU A 496 -13.48 11.33 15.08
CA LEU A 496 -12.53 10.63 14.23
C LEU A 496 -11.12 11.11 14.55
N SER A 497 -10.19 10.17 14.58
CA SER A 497 -8.76 10.46 14.44
C SER A 497 -8.27 9.72 13.22
N SER A 498 -7.47 10.38 12.39
CA SER A 498 -6.81 9.73 11.27
C SER A 498 -5.30 9.94 11.30
N VAL A 499 -4.58 8.92 10.88
CA VAL A 499 -3.15 8.99 10.55
C VAL A 499 -2.98 8.38 9.16
N GLY A 500 -2.36 9.10 8.24
CA GLY A 500 -2.19 8.61 6.88
C GLY A 500 -0.91 9.10 6.21
N LEU A 501 -0.68 8.56 5.01
CA LEU A 501 0.41 8.93 4.12
C LEU A 501 -0.21 9.50 2.83
N LEU A 502 0.05 10.78 2.56
CA LEU A 502 -0.40 11.48 1.36
C LEU A 502 0.78 11.59 0.38
N ARG A 503 0.66 10.97 -0.80
CA ARG A 503 1.66 11.13 -1.86
C ARG A 503 1.25 12.19 -2.86
N MET A 504 2.12 13.15 -3.10
CA MET A 504 1.87 14.28 -4.00
C MET A 504 2.82 14.28 -5.18
N ASP A 505 2.39 13.60 -6.25
CA ASP A 505 3.14 13.51 -7.52
C ASP A 505 2.38 14.18 -8.69
N GLY A 506 1.28 14.87 -8.37
CA GLY A 506 0.36 15.46 -9.32
C GLY A 506 -0.46 14.42 -10.11
N GLY A 507 -1.28 14.88 -11.03
CA GLY A 507 -2.17 14.04 -11.85
C GLY A 507 -3.64 14.49 -11.79
N THR A 508 -4.46 13.99 -12.71
CA THR A 508 -5.87 14.41 -12.81
C THR A 508 -6.83 13.59 -11.95
N ALA A 509 -6.37 12.45 -11.43
CA ALA A 509 -7.19 11.48 -10.68
C ALA A 509 -7.18 11.69 -9.15
N GLY A 510 -6.54 12.75 -8.64
CA GLY A 510 -6.32 13.00 -7.21
C GLY A 510 -5.00 12.43 -6.68
N ASP A 511 -4.64 12.84 -5.46
CA ASP A 511 -3.44 12.42 -4.76
C ASP A 511 -3.76 11.27 -3.78
N PRO A 512 -3.08 10.12 -3.86
CA PRO A 512 -3.36 8.97 -3.01
C PRO A 512 -3.03 9.28 -1.57
N LEU A 513 -4.01 8.96 -0.75
CA LEU A 513 -3.93 8.94 0.68
C LEU A 513 -4.24 7.52 1.15
N ASP A 514 -3.28 6.89 1.80
CA ASP A 514 -3.58 5.72 2.62
C ASP A 514 -3.74 6.16 4.08
N ALA A 515 -4.86 5.80 4.71
CA ALA A 515 -5.26 6.35 5.98
C ALA A 515 -5.86 5.31 6.94
N PHE A 516 -5.29 5.25 8.13
CA PHE A 516 -5.91 4.63 9.28
C PHE A 516 -6.88 5.60 9.93
N VAL A 517 -8.16 5.25 9.91
CA VAL A 517 -9.24 6.04 10.49
C VAL A 517 -9.77 5.33 11.72
N ARG A 518 -9.71 5.99 12.87
CA ARG A 518 -10.26 5.50 14.13
C ARG A 518 -11.46 6.32 14.54
N LEU A 519 -12.60 5.63 14.66
CA LEU A 519 -13.81 6.18 15.22
C LEU A 519 -13.87 5.91 16.72
N HIS A 520 -14.21 6.94 17.50
CA HIS A 520 -14.56 6.84 18.91
C HIS A 520 -15.99 7.31 19.10
N THR A 521 -16.79 6.53 19.83
CA THR A 521 -18.19 6.87 20.12
C THR A 521 -18.49 6.83 21.62
N LEU A 522 -19.27 7.79 22.09
CA LEU A 522 -19.81 7.80 23.46
C LEU A 522 -21.09 6.96 23.58
N ASN A 523 -21.75 6.65 22.46
CA ASN A 523 -23.02 5.95 22.42
C ASN A 523 -22.88 4.58 21.76
N ALA A 524 -23.57 3.58 22.29
CA ALA A 524 -23.66 2.30 21.62
C ALA A 524 -24.52 2.42 20.35
N GLY A 525 -24.14 1.73 19.27
CA GLY A 525 -24.94 1.74 18.05
C GLY A 525 -24.18 1.32 16.80
N THR A 526 -24.84 1.52 15.67
CA THR A 526 -24.25 1.39 14.33
C THR A 526 -23.92 2.78 13.82
N HIS A 527 -22.69 2.97 13.36
CA HIS A 527 -22.25 4.21 12.74
C HIS A 527 -21.90 3.98 11.28
N VAL A 528 -22.29 4.92 10.41
CA VAL A 528 -22.01 4.86 8.97
C VAL A 528 -21.04 5.96 8.59
N LEU A 529 -19.85 5.56 8.16
CA LEU A 529 -18.89 6.45 7.51
C LEU A 529 -19.30 6.60 6.05
N SER A 530 -19.41 7.83 5.56
CA SER A 530 -19.62 8.15 4.15
C SER A 530 -18.37 8.85 3.62
N LEU A 531 -17.78 8.27 2.57
CA LEU A 531 -16.58 8.81 1.92
C LEU A 531 -16.99 9.79 0.82
N MET A 532 -16.40 10.98 0.85
CA MET A 532 -16.64 12.08 -0.09
C MET A 532 -15.67 12.08 -1.27
N ALA A 533 -14.60 11.29 -1.18
CA ALA A 533 -13.65 11.03 -2.25
C ALA A 533 -13.76 9.57 -2.73
N ARG A 534 -13.27 9.30 -3.96
CA ARG A 534 -13.10 7.91 -4.42
C ARG A 534 -12.23 7.19 -3.38
N SER A 535 -12.69 6.02 -2.98
CA SER A 535 -12.08 5.30 -1.87
C SER A 535 -12.35 3.81 -1.96
N VAL A 536 -11.34 3.05 -1.55
CA VAL A 536 -11.27 1.61 -1.62
C VAL A 536 -10.77 1.05 -0.29
N PRO A 537 -11.13 -0.19 0.07
CA PRO A 537 -10.64 -0.81 1.28
C PRO A 537 -9.14 -1.04 1.19
N ALA A 538 -8.40 -0.73 2.26
CA ALA A 538 -6.95 -0.99 2.36
C ALA A 538 -6.63 -2.17 3.30
N GLY A 539 -7.61 -3.02 3.61
CA GLY A 539 -7.41 -4.22 4.45
C GLY A 539 -7.44 -3.97 5.95
N VAL A 540 -7.23 -5.05 6.72
CA VAL A 540 -7.11 -5.18 8.18
C VAL A 540 -7.90 -4.18 9.04
N SER A 541 -9.03 -4.65 9.59
CA SER A 541 -9.71 -4.00 10.72
C SER A 541 -9.13 -4.45 12.06
N ASP A 542 -9.22 -3.56 13.06
CA ASP A 542 -8.78 -3.78 14.44
C ASP A 542 -9.19 -5.16 15.03
N PRO A 543 -8.23 -6.06 15.33
CA PRO A 543 -8.49 -7.40 15.87
C PRO A 543 -8.98 -7.38 17.33
N SER A 544 -8.86 -6.26 18.05
CA SER A 544 -9.26 -6.16 19.46
C SER A 544 -10.79 -6.15 19.66
N SER A 545 -11.56 -6.12 18.58
CA SER A 545 -13.03 -5.96 18.61
C SER A 545 -13.81 -7.25 18.33
N VAL A 546 -13.36 -8.40 18.87
CA VAL A 546 -14.00 -9.73 18.74
C VAL A 546 -15.49 -9.77 19.16
N SER A 547 -16.01 -8.71 19.80
CA SER A 547 -17.42 -8.57 20.20
C SER A 547 -18.24 -7.57 19.36
N ALA A 548 -17.64 -6.87 18.40
CA ALA A 548 -18.32 -5.92 17.52
C ALA A 548 -18.73 -6.61 16.20
N GLY A 549 -19.92 -6.29 15.65
CA GLY A 549 -20.40 -6.95 14.43
C GLY A 549 -19.51 -6.72 13.20
N ARG A 550 -19.63 -7.55 12.16
CA ARG A 550 -18.82 -7.49 10.91
C ARG A 550 -18.78 -6.10 10.28
N THR A 551 -17.60 -5.61 9.91
CA THR A 551 -17.47 -4.33 9.17
C THR A 551 -18.12 -4.52 7.81
N ARG A 552 -19.09 -3.68 7.42
CA ARG A 552 -19.67 -3.77 6.07
C ARG A 552 -19.19 -2.61 5.21
N TRP A 553 -18.50 -2.96 4.14
CA TRP A 553 -18.16 -2.06 3.05
C TRP A 553 -19.27 -2.13 2.00
N ALA A 554 -19.87 -0.99 1.69
CA ALA A 554 -20.91 -0.88 0.68
C ALA A 554 -20.47 0.11 -0.40
N PHE A 555 -20.22 -0.42 -1.59
CA PHE A 555 -19.87 0.31 -2.80
C PHE A 555 -21.16 0.79 -3.48
N GLY A 556 -21.31 2.11 -3.63
CA GLY A 556 -22.43 2.74 -4.33
C GLY A 556 -22.10 3.08 -5.79
N GLU A 557 -23.14 3.41 -6.57
CA GLU A 557 -22.97 3.99 -7.91
C GLU A 557 -22.38 5.42 -7.78
N GLY A 558 -21.28 5.67 -8.49
CA GLY A 558 -20.55 6.95 -8.50
C GLY A 558 -19.79 7.25 -7.21
N ALA A 559 -18.50 6.88 -7.13
CA ALA A 559 -17.47 7.20 -6.11
C ALA A 559 -17.87 7.20 -4.62
N ARG A 560 -19.09 6.79 -4.25
CA ARG A 560 -19.64 6.85 -2.90
C ARG A 560 -19.49 5.48 -2.25
N THR A 561 -18.42 5.34 -1.48
CA THR A 561 -18.22 4.21 -0.59
C THR A 561 -18.80 4.54 0.79
N THR A 562 -19.53 3.60 1.38
CA THR A 562 -19.98 3.71 2.76
C THR A 562 -19.44 2.54 3.59
N ILE A 563 -19.04 2.83 4.82
CA ILE A 563 -18.53 1.84 5.76
C ILE A 563 -19.46 1.82 6.95
N SER A 564 -20.18 0.72 7.12
CA SER A 564 -21.05 0.50 8.27
C SER A 564 -20.28 -0.25 9.34
N LEU A 565 -20.26 0.33 10.54
CA LEU A 565 -19.63 -0.19 11.74
C LEU A 565 -20.73 -0.58 12.75
N PRO A 566 -21.26 -1.81 12.68
CA PRO A 566 -22.37 -2.22 13.53
C PRO A 566 -21.92 -2.60 14.94
N ALA A 567 -22.86 -2.43 15.88
CA ALA A 567 -22.75 -2.93 17.26
C ALA A 567 -21.51 -2.44 18.02
N LEU A 568 -21.16 -1.16 17.88
CA LEU A 568 -20.15 -0.55 18.73
C LEU A 568 -20.71 -0.35 20.15
N PRO A 569 -19.98 -0.74 21.21
CA PRO A 569 -20.37 -0.44 22.58
C PRO A 569 -20.22 1.06 22.89
N ALA A 570 -20.90 1.53 23.94
CA ALA A 570 -20.69 2.89 24.44
C ALA A 570 -19.26 3.05 24.95
N LEU A 571 -18.62 4.19 24.66
CA LEU A 571 -17.18 4.43 24.88
C LEU A 571 -16.27 3.49 24.07
N GLY A 572 -16.82 2.85 23.03
CA GLY A 572 -16.07 1.97 22.14
C GLY A 572 -15.30 2.76 21.07
N SER A 573 -14.34 2.08 20.47
CA SER A 573 -13.63 2.55 19.28
C SER A 573 -13.56 1.47 18.22
N ARG A 574 -13.38 1.89 16.97
CA ARG A 574 -13.10 0.99 15.86
C ARG A 574 -12.23 1.66 14.82
N ALA A 575 -11.19 0.96 14.39
CA ALA A 575 -10.32 1.40 13.32
C ALA A 575 -10.69 0.74 12.00
N VAL A 576 -10.52 1.49 10.93
CA VAL A 576 -10.64 1.04 9.55
C VAL A 576 -9.46 1.60 8.76
N ASN A 577 -8.84 0.78 7.92
CA ASN A 577 -7.87 1.25 6.94
C ASN A 577 -8.54 1.48 5.59
N LEU A 578 -8.22 2.58 4.92
CA LEU A 578 -8.76 2.92 3.62
C LEU A 578 -7.75 3.67 2.77
N GLN A 579 -7.81 3.44 1.46
CA GLN A 579 -7.17 4.27 0.47
C GLN A 579 -8.21 5.22 -0.12
N ALA A 580 -7.82 6.48 -0.26
CA ALA A 580 -8.61 7.53 -0.88
C ALA A 580 -7.75 8.34 -1.85
N ALA A 581 -8.38 9.06 -2.77
CA ALA A 581 -7.70 9.97 -3.68
C ALA A 581 -8.30 11.38 -3.59
N PRO A 582 -8.07 12.14 -2.49
CA PRO A 582 -8.50 13.52 -2.40
C PRO A 582 -7.87 14.39 -3.51
N VAL A 583 -8.65 15.33 -4.02
CA VAL A 583 -8.12 16.38 -4.90
C VAL A 583 -7.60 17.51 -4.04
N ILE A 584 -6.29 17.65 -3.97
CA ILE A 584 -5.63 18.73 -3.24
C ILE A 584 -5.53 19.97 -4.16
N PRO A 585 -6.09 21.13 -3.76
CA PRO A 585 -5.91 22.36 -4.53
C PRO A 585 -4.47 22.85 -4.43
N GLY A 586 -3.87 23.14 -5.59
CA GLY A 586 -2.50 23.66 -5.68
C GLY A 586 -1.45 22.55 -5.69
N GLN A 587 -0.17 22.95 -5.71
CA GLN A 587 0.97 22.04 -5.73
C GLN A 587 2.19 22.72 -5.11
N PHE A 588 3.18 21.92 -4.70
CA PHE A 588 4.50 22.45 -4.40
C PHE A 588 5.24 22.76 -5.70
N GLU A 589 5.77 23.98 -5.80
CA GLU A 589 6.59 24.42 -6.92
C GLU A 589 8.07 24.40 -6.53
N GLU A 590 8.85 23.57 -7.21
CA GLU A 590 10.27 23.39 -6.97
C GLU A 590 11.14 24.12 -7.99
N HIS A 591 12.11 24.88 -7.48
CA HIS A 591 13.17 25.51 -8.26
C HIS A 591 14.52 25.08 -7.70
N LEU A 592 14.82 23.79 -7.83
CA LEU A 592 16.03 23.16 -7.31
C LEU A 592 17.05 22.89 -8.42
N SER A 593 18.32 23.07 -8.08
CA SER A 593 19.46 22.81 -8.98
C SER A 593 20.68 22.33 -8.19
N LEU A 594 21.59 21.62 -8.85
CA LEU A 594 22.89 21.32 -8.25
C LEU A 594 23.82 22.53 -8.39
N ASP A 595 24.52 22.87 -7.32
CA ASP A 595 25.68 23.76 -7.40
C ASP A 595 26.91 23.01 -7.92
N ARG A 596 28.01 23.74 -8.21
CA ARG A 596 29.24 23.13 -8.74
C ARG A 596 29.88 22.12 -7.79
N SER A 597 29.60 22.19 -6.49
CA SER A 597 30.12 21.28 -5.47
C SER A 597 29.29 20.00 -5.33
N GLY A 598 28.11 19.97 -5.97
CA GLY A 598 27.15 18.88 -5.90
C GLY A 598 26.17 18.98 -4.75
N ASP A 599 26.01 20.16 -4.15
CA ASP A 599 24.94 20.42 -3.19
C ASP A 599 23.66 20.80 -3.96
N ILE A 600 22.50 20.33 -3.51
CA ILE A 600 21.19 20.74 -4.03
C ILE A 600 20.85 22.10 -3.41
N VAL A 601 20.62 23.11 -4.24
CA VAL A 601 20.30 24.48 -3.84
C VAL A 601 19.07 25.01 -4.57
N GLY A 602 18.32 25.90 -3.94
CA GLY A 602 17.20 26.56 -4.60
C GLY A 602 16.09 26.96 -3.63
N SER A 603 14.85 26.82 -4.09
CA SER A 603 13.66 27.11 -3.28
C SER A 603 12.51 26.15 -3.58
N ILE A 604 11.66 25.98 -2.57
CA ILE A 604 10.37 25.28 -2.68
C ILE A 604 9.30 26.28 -2.26
N HIS A 605 8.27 26.45 -3.09
CA HIS A 605 7.08 27.24 -2.79
C HIS A 605 5.88 26.32 -2.55
N ASP A 606 5.17 26.53 -1.45
CA ASP A 606 3.94 25.80 -1.15
C ASP A 606 2.75 26.54 -1.77
N GLY A 607 2.28 26.06 -2.93
CA GLY A 607 1.06 26.54 -3.57
C GLY A 607 -0.21 25.85 -3.10
N THR A 608 -0.13 24.96 -2.10
CA THR A 608 -1.27 24.19 -1.59
C THR A 608 -2.10 25.00 -0.58
N SER A 609 -3.24 24.45 -0.16
CA SER A 609 -4.12 25.08 0.84
C SER A 609 -3.76 24.76 2.30
N PHE A 610 -2.68 24.02 2.55
CA PHE A 610 -2.31 23.50 3.86
C PHE A 610 -0.91 23.98 4.30
N SER A 611 -0.42 23.61 5.48
CA SER A 611 0.88 24.06 6.02
C SER A 611 1.74 22.89 6.45
N LEU A 612 2.80 22.64 5.69
CA LEU A 612 3.72 21.55 5.95
C LEU A 612 4.57 21.80 7.21
N MET A 613 4.29 21.04 8.26
CA MET A 613 4.96 21.09 9.55
C MET A 613 6.18 20.15 9.58
N ARG A 614 7.26 20.64 10.19
CA ARG A 614 8.53 19.93 10.34
C ARG A 614 9.02 19.27 9.03
N PRO A 615 9.02 19.98 7.89
CA PRO A 615 9.44 19.36 6.66
C PRO A 615 10.92 18.98 6.70
N ILE A 616 11.24 17.83 6.15
CA ILE A 616 12.61 17.39 5.88
C ILE A 616 12.79 17.16 4.40
N ILE A 617 14.02 17.33 3.92
CA ILE A 617 14.44 16.81 2.63
C ILE A 617 15.33 15.61 2.85
N ILE A 618 15.03 14.52 2.14
CA ILE A 618 15.83 13.30 2.10
C ILE A 618 16.55 13.24 0.75
N ALA A 619 17.87 13.09 0.77
CA ALA A 619 18.72 12.91 -0.42
C ALA A 619 19.77 11.81 -0.14
N GLY A 620 19.40 10.57 -0.46
CA GLY A 620 20.09 9.37 0.03
C GLY A 620 19.93 9.23 1.54
N GLN A 621 21.04 9.23 2.27
CA GLN A 621 21.12 9.26 3.73
C GLN A 621 21.29 10.69 4.30
N ALA A 622 21.29 11.71 3.45
CA ALA A 622 21.28 13.10 3.92
C ALA A 622 19.86 13.50 4.28
N THR A 623 19.68 14.00 5.51
CA THR A 623 18.41 14.58 5.96
C THR A 623 18.65 16.02 6.38
N VAL A 624 17.85 16.95 5.86
CA VAL A 624 17.90 18.37 6.24
C VAL A 624 16.53 18.80 6.72
N GLN A 625 16.44 19.23 7.97
CA GLN A 625 15.26 19.85 8.53
C GLN A 625 15.07 21.26 7.96
N LEU A 626 13.87 21.52 7.45
CA LEU A 626 13.40 22.83 7.03
C LEU A 626 12.53 23.46 8.12
N PRO A 627 12.39 24.81 8.13
CA PRO A 627 11.33 25.45 8.89
C PRO A 627 9.96 25.05 8.34
N ASP A 628 8.92 25.18 9.17
CA ASP A 628 7.53 24.99 8.73
C ASP A 628 7.24 25.86 7.49
N ILE A 629 6.56 25.26 6.50
CA ILE A 629 6.21 25.90 5.24
C ILE A 629 4.71 26.14 5.27
N HIS A 630 4.29 27.39 5.46
CA HIS A 630 2.88 27.73 5.41
C HIS A 630 2.39 27.87 3.96
N SER A 631 1.08 27.73 3.76
CA SER A 631 0.44 27.98 2.46
C SER A 631 0.85 29.34 1.88
N GLY A 632 1.32 29.34 0.63
CA GLY A 632 1.84 30.51 -0.08
C GLY A 632 3.27 30.92 0.30
N GLN A 633 3.94 30.20 1.20
CA GLN A 633 5.30 30.50 1.62
C GLN A 633 6.33 29.85 0.69
N THR A 634 7.46 30.53 0.52
CA THR A 634 8.65 29.96 -0.13
C THR A 634 9.76 29.79 0.89
N VAL A 635 10.42 28.62 0.86
CA VAL A 635 11.60 28.34 1.68
C VAL A 635 12.81 28.05 0.81
N HIS A 636 13.98 28.47 1.28
CA HIS A 636 15.25 28.19 0.61
C HIS A 636 15.80 26.86 1.08
N VAL A 637 16.33 26.11 0.12
CA VAL A 637 16.84 24.76 0.31
C VAL A 637 18.34 24.75 0.05
N ARG A 638 19.08 24.11 0.96
CA ARG A 638 20.45 23.65 0.72
C ARG A 638 20.65 22.29 1.34
N VAL A 639 20.83 21.27 0.51
CA VAL A 639 21.07 19.89 0.93
C VAL A 639 22.38 19.41 0.34
N ARG A 640 23.16 18.69 1.13
CA ARG A 640 24.37 18.03 0.65
C ARG A 640 24.11 16.52 0.56
N PRO A 641 23.77 16.00 -0.62
CA PRO A 641 23.50 14.57 -0.79
C PRO A 641 24.65 13.72 -0.29
N ARG A 642 24.31 12.60 0.36
CA ARG A 642 25.25 11.57 0.73
C ARG A 642 24.54 10.23 0.72
N ALA A 643 25.20 9.22 0.19
CA ALA A 643 24.90 7.83 0.50
C ALA A 643 26.22 7.13 0.81
N ASN A 644 26.29 6.49 1.97
CA ASN A 644 27.45 5.74 2.43
C ASN A 644 27.05 4.28 2.58
N VAL A 645 27.54 3.44 1.67
CA VAL A 645 27.32 1.98 1.68
C VAL A 645 27.88 1.30 2.93
N MET A 646 28.73 1.99 3.70
CA MET A 646 29.28 1.53 4.99
C MET A 646 28.40 1.91 6.19
N ASP A 647 27.45 2.83 6.02
CA ASP A 647 26.57 3.33 7.06
C ASP A 647 25.22 2.65 6.93
N ASN A 648 24.95 1.70 7.83
CA ASN A 648 23.73 0.89 7.83
C ASN A 648 22.56 1.56 8.58
N ASN A 649 22.67 2.84 8.91
CA ASN A 649 21.71 3.54 9.75
C ASN A 649 20.57 4.17 8.92
N TYR A 650 19.82 3.33 8.20
CA TYR A 650 18.71 3.75 7.31
C TYR A 650 17.46 4.21 8.07
N ASP A 651 17.31 3.84 9.35
CA ASP A 651 16.13 4.15 10.18
C ASP A 651 16.11 5.59 10.72
N GLN A 652 17.15 6.39 10.45
CA GLN A 652 17.33 7.70 11.09
C GLN A 652 16.52 8.88 10.54
N PRO A 653 16.12 8.95 9.24
CA PRO A 653 15.49 10.15 8.70
C PRO A 653 14.22 10.55 9.46
N LEU A 654 13.47 9.58 9.98
CA LEU A 654 12.18 9.84 10.64
C LEU A 654 12.31 10.34 12.07
N TYR A 655 13.43 10.13 12.77
CA TYR A 655 13.65 10.77 14.07
C TYR A 655 13.65 12.30 13.97
N HIS A 656 13.90 12.86 12.78
CA HIS A 656 13.79 14.31 12.57
C HIS A 656 12.34 14.79 12.46
N LEU A 657 11.41 13.91 12.07
CA LEU A 657 9.99 14.24 11.95
C LEU A 657 9.29 14.38 13.30
N TYR A 658 9.89 13.92 14.41
CA TYR A 658 9.31 14.02 15.75
C TYR A 658 10.37 14.35 16.82
N ASP A 659 9.99 15.10 17.85
CA ASP A 659 10.84 15.30 19.04
C ASP A 659 10.54 14.23 20.10
N SER A 660 11.52 13.96 20.97
CA SER A 660 11.41 13.21 22.21
C SER A 660 10.20 13.60 23.11
N SER A 661 9.64 14.81 22.94
CA SER A 661 8.48 15.32 23.67
C SER A 661 7.12 15.09 22.99
N GLY A 662 7.09 14.81 21.67
CA GLY A 662 5.88 14.75 20.86
C GLY A 662 5.33 13.34 20.67
N VAL A 663 4.65 12.80 21.70
CA VAL A 663 4.10 11.42 21.71
C VAL A 663 3.24 11.12 20.47
N ARG A 664 2.38 12.05 20.04
CA ARG A 664 1.50 11.85 18.85
C ARG A 664 2.26 11.61 17.54
N LEU A 665 3.32 12.37 17.27
CA LEU A 665 4.09 12.22 16.02
C LEU A 665 4.97 10.97 16.08
N ARG A 666 5.50 10.63 17.26
CA ARG A 666 6.22 9.37 17.45
C ARG A 666 5.31 8.18 17.19
N ASP A 667 4.14 8.15 17.83
CA ASP A 667 3.17 7.07 17.65
C ASP A 667 2.74 6.98 16.18
N ALA A 668 2.57 8.12 15.49
CA ALA A 668 2.27 8.12 14.05
C ALA A 668 3.41 7.53 13.21
N VAL A 669 4.68 7.82 13.51
CA VAL A 669 5.83 7.19 12.81
C VAL A 669 5.89 5.69 13.06
N ASP A 670 5.60 5.23 14.28
CA ASP A 670 5.57 3.80 14.62
C ASP A 670 4.46 3.02 13.87
N VAL A 671 3.47 3.74 13.35
CA VAL A 671 2.37 3.22 12.51
C VAL A 671 2.69 3.23 11.02
N LEU A 672 3.73 3.95 10.62
CA LEU A 672 4.18 4.08 9.24
C LEU A 672 5.58 3.46 9.04
N PRO A 673 5.81 2.18 9.41
CA PRO A 673 7.15 1.57 9.39
C PRO A 673 7.80 1.56 8.00
N ASP A 674 6.98 1.51 6.95
CA ASP A 674 7.43 1.49 5.56
C ASP A 674 8.04 2.81 5.09
N VAL A 675 7.83 3.92 5.82
CA VAL A 675 8.44 5.22 5.53
C VAL A 675 9.96 5.15 5.70
N ASN A 676 10.49 4.19 6.48
CA ASN A 676 11.94 3.95 6.57
C ASN A 676 12.54 3.48 5.23
N ALA A 677 11.74 2.82 4.38
CA ALA A 677 12.16 2.35 3.06
C ALA A 677 12.09 3.46 1.98
N ILE A 678 11.41 4.58 2.24
CA ILE A 678 11.23 5.67 1.28
C ILE A 678 12.58 6.30 0.87
N SER A 679 13.56 6.32 1.79
CA SER A 679 14.93 6.77 1.50
C SER A 679 15.67 5.90 0.46
N MET A 680 15.18 4.68 0.20
CA MET A 680 15.78 3.71 -0.71
C MET A 680 15.29 3.83 -2.15
N LEU A 681 14.26 4.66 -2.38
CA LEU A 681 13.80 4.96 -3.73
C LEU A 681 14.91 5.63 -4.56
N GLY A 682 15.86 6.28 -3.88
CA GLY A 682 16.98 7.00 -4.48
C GLY A 682 16.57 8.32 -5.13
N GLU A 683 15.31 8.68 -4.96
CA GLU A 683 14.74 9.98 -5.27
C GLU A 683 15.07 10.98 -4.17
N ILE A 684 15.02 12.26 -4.52
CA ILE A 684 15.12 13.35 -3.57
C ILE A 684 13.70 13.69 -3.15
N LEU A 685 13.42 13.64 -1.85
CA LEU A 685 12.05 13.67 -1.35
C LEU A 685 11.85 14.82 -0.37
N LEU A 686 10.70 15.48 -0.46
CA LEU A 686 10.15 16.35 0.57
C LEU A 686 9.18 15.54 1.41
N VAL A 687 9.40 15.51 2.72
CA VAL A 687 8.55 14.79 3.68
C VAL A 687 8.17 15.71 4.83
N GLY A 688 6.91 15.76 5.22
CA GLY A 688 6.48 16.58 6.36
C GLY A 688 5.05 16.28 6.80
N TRP A 689 4.64 16.81 7.94
CA TRP A 689 3.31 16.56 8.50
C TRP A 689 2.31 17.65 8.16
N GLU A 690 1.06 17.27 7.98
CA GLU A 690 -0.09 18.16 7.87
C GLU A 690 -1.19 17.71 8.85
N ASP A 691 -1.86 18.64 9.52
CA ASP A 691 -2.92 18.33 10.51
C ASP A 691 -4.31 18.92 10.18
N LYS A 692 -4.43 19.65 9.07
CA LYS A 692 -5.71 20.08 8.55
C LYS A 692 -6.52 18.89 8.06
N SER A 693 -7.80 18.90 8.39
CA SER A 693 -8.72 17.88 7.92
C SER A 693 -8.86 17.93 6.40
N LEU A 694 -8.77 16.77 5.77
CA LEU A 694 -8.95 16.60 4.32
C LEU A 694 -10.45 16.54 3.93
N ASP A 695 -11.37 16.67 4.89
CA ASP A 695 -12.83 16.72 4.69
C ASP A 695 -13.41 15.54 3.88
N MET A 696 -12.74 14.39 3.88
CA MET A 696 -13.13 13.24 3.07
C MET A 696 -14.21 12.37 3.70
N LEU A 697 -14.55 12.60 4.97
CA LEU A 697 -15.36 11.68 5.78
C LEU A 697 -16.54 12.39 6.45
N ARG A 698 -17.72 11.77 6.36
CA ARG A 698 -18.91 12.12 7.17
C ARG A 698 -19.34 10.93 8.01
N ILE A 699 -19.88 11.20 9.20
CA ILE A 699 -20.45 10.20 10.08
C ILE A 699 -21.94 10.46 10.22
N ASP A 700 -22.75 9.46 9.88
CA ASP A 700 -24.21 9.53 10.00
C ASP A 700 -24.78 10.79 9.31
N GLY A 701 -24.16 11.21 8.20
CA GLY A 701 -24.50 12.39 7.42
C GLY A 701 -23.95 13.72 7.95
N THR A 702 -23.31 13.74 9.11
CA THR A 702 -22.75 14.94 9.77
C THR A 702 -21.21 14.98 9.70
N GLN A 703 -20.63 16.18 9.80
CA GLN A 703 -19.18 16.35 9.88
C GLN A 703 -18.73 16.13 11.34
N PRO A 704 -17.97 15.05 11.64
CA PRO A 704 -17.57 14.75 13.01
C PRO A 704 -16.47 15.71 13.51
N ALA A 705 -16.12 15.63 14.80
CA ALA A 705 -14.84 16.19 15.22
C ALA A 705 -13.73 15.32 14.63
N GLN A 706 -12.82 15.93 13.88
CA GLN A 706 -11.71 15.23 13.24
C GLN A 706 -10.40 15.71 13.85
N ASN A 707 -9.49 14.77 14.07
CA ASN A 707 -8.12 15.02 14.45
C ASN A 707 -7.23 14.27 13.47
N ASP A 708 -7.00 14.89 12.32
CA ASP A 708 -6.30 14.29 11.21
C ASP A 708 -4.81 14.58 11.30
N LEU A 709 -4.02 13.67 10.75
CA LEU A 709 -2.59 13.80 10.61
C LEU A 709 -2.17 13.04 9.35
N ALA A 710 -1.62 13.74 8.38
CA ALA A 710 -1.11 13.13 7.17
C ALA A 710 0.39 13.40 7.04
N LEU A 711 1.18 12.36 6.78
CA LEU A 711 2.55 12.50 6.34
C LEU A 711 2.52 12.75 4.83
N VAL A 712 2.90 13.95 4.41
CA VAL A 712 3.01 14.31 3.00
C VAL A 712 4.37 13.85 2.49
N VAL A 713 4.39 13.14 1.37
CA VAL A 713 5.60 12.73 0.65
C VAL A 713 5.51 13.22 -0.80
N LYS A 714 6.55 13.89 -1.26
CA LYS A 714 6.64 14.43 -2.62
C LYS A 714 8.04 14.21 -3.22
N GLY A 715 8.09 13.67 -4.43
CA GLY A 715 9.30 13.65 -5.26
C GLY A 715 9.73 15.05 -5.69
N LEU A 716 11.03 15.35 -5.61
CA LEU A 716 11.61 16.64 -5.98
C LEU A 716 12.49 16.52 -7.23
N SER A 717 12.20 17.37 -8.21
CA SER A 717 13.00 17.47 -9.44
C SER A 717 14.21 18.41 -9.26
N VAL A 718 15.41 17.94 -9.61
CA VAL A 718 16.66 18.74 -9.50
C VAL A 718 17.32 18.95 -10.85
N ARG A 719 17.55 20.21 -11.22
CA ARG A 719 18.21 20.59 -12.49
C ARG A 719 19.73 20.52 -12.39
N PHE A 720 20.36 20.06 -13.46
CA PHE A 720 21.82 19.98 -13.53
C PHE A 720 22.41 21.30 -14.05
N PRO A 721 23.50 21.82 -13.45
CA PRO A 721 24.13 23.04 -13.90
C PRO A 721 24.90 22.80 -15.20
N THR A 722 25.09 23.87 -15.97
CA THR A 722 26.01 23.87 -17.11
C THR A 722 27.46 23.94 -16.65
N GLY A 723 28.35 23.20 -17.31
CA GLY A 723 29.79 23.21 -17.04
C GLY A 723 30.24 22.09 -16.09
N THR A 724 31.41 22.26 -15.46
CA THR A 724 31.95 21.24 -14.55
C THR A 724 31.28 21.32 -13.18
N PHE A 725 30.74 20.20 -12.72
CA PHE A 725 30.17 20.02 -11.39
C PHE A 725 30.54 18.64 -10.83
N ARG A 726 30.28 18.44 -9.54
CA ARG A 726 30.39 17.14 -8.87
C ARG A 726 29.00 16.55 -8.67
N LEU A 727 28.78 15.30 -9.06
CA LEU A 727 27.60 14.55 -8.68
C LEU A 727 27.91 13.74 -7.41
N ARG A 728 27.16 13.95 -6.33
CA ARG A 728 27.38 13.26 -5.04
C ARG A 728 26.56 11.97 -4.98
N THR A 729 27.03 10.99 -4.19
CA THR A 729 26.21 9.81 -3.85
C THR A 729 24.94 10.27 -3.12
N GLY A 730 23.82 9.59 -3.36
CA GLY A 730 22.50 9.98 -2.84
C GLY A 730 21.80 11.10 -3.63
N THR A 731 22.37 11.57 -4.75
CA THR A 731 21.68 12.49 -5.67
C THR A 731 20.78 11.74 -6.65
N LEU A 732 21.19 10.54 -7.05
CA LEU A 732 20.47 9.64 -7.94
C LEU A 732 20.38 8.26 -7.30
N GLY A 733 19.25 7.59 -7.51
CA GLY A 733 19.03 6.20 -7.14
C GLY A 733 19.58 5.26 -8.20
N ALA A 734 20.19 4.16 -7.74
CA ALA A 734 20.35 2.98 -8.57
C ALA A 734 19.16 2.04 -8.34
N TYR A 735 18.74 1.33 -9.38
CA TYR A 735 17.76 0.27 -9.29
C TYR A 735 18.36 -1.06 -9.78
N PRO A 736 17.93 -2.19 -9.21
CA PRO A 736 18.33 -3.50 -9.71
C PRO A 736 17.70 -3.75 -11.10
N LEU A 737 18.53 -4.14 -12.06
CA LEU A 737 18.14 -4.47 -13.43
C LEU A 737 18.04 -5.99 -13.64
N GLU A 738 18.98 -6.76 -13.08
CA GLU A 738 19.00 -8.22 -13.10
C GLU A 738 19.39 -8.70 -11.71
N VAL A 739 18.67 -9.68 -11.16
CA VAL A 739 18.98 -10.25 -9.84
C VAL A 739 18.83 -11.76 -9.91
N THR A 740 19.89 -12.47 -9.54
CA THR A 740 19.86 -13.92 -9.30
C THR A 740 19.97 -14.12 -7.80
N PRO A 741 18.82 -14.22 -7.09
CA PRO A 741 18.81 -14.32 -5.65
C PRO A 741 19.36 -15.69 -5.22
N VAL A 742 20.28 -15.66 -4.26
CA VAL A 742 20.75 -16.86 -3.56
C VAL A 742 20.72 -16.51 -2.09
N THR A 743 20.08 -17.32 -1.25
CA THR A 743 20.05 -17.05 0.18
C THR A 743 21.46 -17.18 0.76
N PRO A 744 21.98 -16.17 1.48
CA PRO A 744 23.28 -16.28 2.12
C PRO A 744 23.23 -17.30 3.26
N GLN A 745 24.31 -18.07 3.44
CA GLN A 745 24.44 -19.02 4.55
C GLN A 745 24.53 -18.31 5.91
N TYR A 746 25.11 -17.11 5.92
CA TYR A 746 25.21 -16.22 7.08
C TYR A 746 24.78 -14.82 6.62
N ALA A 747 23.68 -14.30 7.13
CA ALA A 747 23.30 -12.90 6.89
C ALA A 747 24.15 -12.00 7.80
N CYS A 748 24.86 -11.03 7.23
CA CYS A 748 25.47 -9.98 8.03
C CYS A 748 24.37 -8.94 8.35
N CYS A 749 24.33 -8.49 9.60
CA CYS A 749 23.39 -7.48 10.11
C CYS A 749 21.94 -7.96 10.34
N ASP A 750 21.30 -7.33 11.34
CA ASP A 750 19.88 -7.49 11.66
C ASP A 750 19.04 -6.99 10.45
N PRO A 751 17.89 -7.62 10.11
CA PRO A 751 16.99 -7.23 9.02
C PRO A 751 16.60 -5.74 8.90
N SER A 752 16.92 -4.88 9.86
CA SER A 752 16.84 -3.42 9.74
C SER A 752 17.49 -2.81 8.47
N VAL A 753 18.45 -3.50 7.84
CA VAL A 753 19.17 -2.98 6.65
C VAL A 753 18.65 -3.67 5.38
N GLN A 754 17.76 -3.00 4.64
CA GLN A 754 17.17 -3.53 3.41
C GLN A 754 18.11 -3.30 2.20
N GLY A 755 19.22 -4.06 2.17
CA GLY A 755 20.12 -4.17 1.02
C GLY A 755 19.80 -5.40 0.14
N ILE A 756 20.51 -5.57 -0.97
CA ILE A 756 20.43 -6.82 -1.77
C ILE A 756 21.30 -7.89 -1.09
N PHE A 757 20.68 -8.99 -0.63
CA PHE A 757 21.39 -10.11 -0.04
C PHE A 757 21.60 -11.22 -1.06
N MET A 758 22.87 -11.59 -1.28
CA MET A 758 23.22 -12.66 -2.21
C MET A 758 24.26 -13.58 -1.57
N GLY A 759 23.91 -14.85 -1.47
CA GLY A 759 24.82 -15.93 -1.17
C GLY A 759 25.71 -16.28 -2.37
N ARG A 760 26.60 -17.24 -2.14
CA ARG A 760 27.57 -17.70 -3.14
C ARG A 760 26.87 -18.18 -4.42
N GLY A 761 27.25 -17.60 -5.56
CA GLY A 761 26.68 -17.92 -6.88
C GLY A 761 25.51 -17.02 -7.29
N GLY A 762 25.05 -16.14 -6.41
CA GLY A 762 24.12 -15.07 -6.77
C GLY A 762 24.82 -13.90 -7.49
N SER A 763 24.04 -13.06 -8.15
CA SER A 763 24.53 -11.86 -8.85
C SER A 763 23.45 -10.79 -8.92
N ALA A 764 23.84 -9.52 -8.83
CA ALA A 764 22.95 -8.39 -9.08
C ALA A 764 23.63 -7.38 -10.00
N VAL A 765 22.86 -6.89 -10.97
CA VAL A 765 23.22 -5.79 -11.85
C VAL A 765 22.40 -4.57 -11.43
N PHE A 766 23.09 -3.45 -11.23
CA PHE A 766 22.46 -2.18 -10.93
C PHE A 766 22.65 -1.20 -12.08
N GLU A 767 21.62 -0.40 -12.31
CA GLU A 767 21.63 0.69 -13.28
C GLU A 767 21.12 1.96 -12.60
N PHE A 768 21.53 3.12 -13.10
CA PHE A 768 20.98 4.41 -12.69
C PHE A 768 20.74 5.24 -13.95
N ASP A 769 19.64 5.99 -13.95
CA ASP A 769 19.33 6.89 -15.05
C ASP A 769 19.98 8.25 -14.79
N LEU A 770 20.77 8.72 -15.77
CA LEU A 770 21.41 10.03 -15.72
C LEU A 770 20.60 11.02 -16.59
N PRO A 771 19.93 12.02 -16.00
CA PRO A 771 19.19 13.00 -16.77
C PRO A 771 20.08 13.71 -17.78
N ASN A 772 19.64 13.79 -19.04
CA ASN A 772 20.41 14.39 -20.14
C ASN A 772 21.80 13.77 -20.32
N ALA A 773 21.94 12.44 -20.22
CA ALA A 773 23.21 11.71 -20.30
C ALA A 773 24.10 12.16 -21.47
N GLY A 774 23.53 12.39 -22.66
CA GLY A 774 24.26 12.88 -23.84
C GLY A 774 24.96 14.25 -23.68
N HIS A 775 24.64 15.00 -22.62
CA HIS A 775 25.25 16.29 -22.27
C HIS A 775 26.16 16.22 -21.03
N VAL A 776 26.27 15.05 -20.38
CA VAL A 776 27.10 14.86 -19.18
C VAL A 776 28.30 13.99 -19.53
N HIS A 777 29.50 14.57 -19.43
CA HIS A 777 30.75 13.84 -19.68
C HIS A 777 31.49 13.56 -18.37
N PRO A 778 31.51 12.31 -17.89
CA PRO A 778 32.15 11.98 -16.63
C PRO A 778 33.68 12.10 -16.76
N ARG A 779 34.29 12.95 -15.93
CA ARG A 779 35.76 13.10 -15.87
C ARG A 779 36.41 12.21 -14.82
N ASN A 780 35.70 12.00 -13.72
CA ASN A 780 36.09 11.14 -12.61
C ASN A 780 34.83 10.38 -12.17
N LEU A 781 34.94 9.06 -12.05
CA LEU A 781 33.88 8.22 -11.52
C LEU A 781 34.49 7.33 -10.45
N ALA A 782 33.80 7.19 -9.32
CA ALA A 782 34.22 6.30 -8.25
C ALA A 782 33.05 5.41 -7.86
N LEU A 783 33.35 4.13 -7.65
CA LEU A 783 32.41 3.15 -7.15
C LEU A 783 32.73 2.87 -5.69
N SER A 784 31.70 2.90 -4.84
CA SER A 784 31.81 2.45 -3.45
C SER A 784 30.92 1.24 -3.25
N ALA A 785 31.48 0.20 -2.63
CA ALA A 785 30.82 -1.05 -2.34
C ALA A 785 31.24 -1.53 -0.95
N PHE A 786 30.31 -2.13 -0.23
CA PHE A 786 30.56 -2.80 1.04
C PHE A 786 30.19 -4.27 0.92
N ALA A 787 31.12 -5.15 1.26
CA ALA A 787 30.99 -6.59 1.07
C ALA A 787 30.59 -7.34 2.34
N GLY A 788 29.93 -6.67 3.29
CA GLY A 788 29.63 -7.17 4.65
C GLY A 788 29.46 -8.69 4.71
N GLY A 789 30.46 -9.40 5.21
CA GLY A 789 30.39 -10.85 5.40
C GLY A 789 30.33 -11.74 4.16
N ALA A 790 30.87 -11.32 3.01
CA ALA A 790 30.96 -12.16 1.80
C ALA A 790 31.88 -13.41 1.92
N ASP A 791 32.49 -13.66 3.08
CA ASP A 791 33.21 -14.91 3.37
C ASP A 791 32.31 -15.91 4.10
N THR A 792 32.50 -17.19 3.79
CA THR A 792 31.98 -18.38 4.46
C THR A 792 32.33 -18.53 5.95
N THR A 793 33.01 -17.56 6.56
CA THR A 793 33.44 -17.61 7.96
C THR A 793 32.61 -16.68 8.85
N TYR A 794 32.39 -17.12 10.10
CA TYR A 794 31.57 -16.43 11.12
C TYR A 794 31.98 -14.98 11.43
N ASN A 795 33.19 -14.55 11.02
CA ASN A 795 33.80 -13.28 11.43
C ASN A 795 33.64 -12.12 10.41
N GLY A 796 32.91 -12.33 9.30
CA GLY A 796 32.12 -11.29 8.63
C GLY A 796 32.79 -10.02 8.04
N TYR A 797 34.11 -9.83 8.09
CA TYR A 797 34.74 -8.54 7.74
C TYR A 797 36.04 -8.66 6.92
N SER A 798 36.02 -9.39 5.80
CA SER A 798 37.15 -9.45 4.84
C SER A 798 36.80 -8.85 3.47
N ASP A 799 37.85 -8.50 2.71
CA ASP A 799 37.77 -7.87 1.39
C ASP A 799 36.98 -8.70 0.36
N MET A 800 36.23 -8.00 -0.52
CA MET A 800 35.50 -8.63 -1.62
C MET A 800 36.49 -9.38 -2.53
N PRO A 801 36.19 -10.61 -3.00
CA PRO A 801 37.07 -11.32 -3.92
C PRO A 801 37.39 -10.47 -5.15
N ALA A 802 38.63 -10.54 -5.64
CA ALA A 802 38.99 -9.84 -6.88
C ALA A 802 38.03 -10.23 -8.01
N HIS A 803 37.55 -9.25 -8.77
CA HIS A 803 36.57 -9.41 -9.84
C HIS A 803 35.16 -9.85 -9.42
N ALA A 804 34.83 -9.83 -8.12
CA ALA A 804 33.45 -10.01 -7.64
C ALA A 804 32.52 -8.85 -8.08
N THR A 805 33.10 -7.69 -8.42
CA THR A 805 32.38 -6.55 -8.98
C THR A 805 32.88 -6.29 -10.39
N SER A 806 31.97 -5.89 -11.29
CA SER A 806 32.29 -5.49 -12.65
C SER A 806 31.55 -4.22 -13.03
N VAL A 807 32.07 -3.48 -14.00
CA VAL A 807 31.39 -2.34 -14.64
C VAL A 807 31.21 -2.61 -16.12
N TYR A 808 30.17 -2.04 -16.72
CA TYR A 808 29.91 -2.20 -18.15
C TYR A 808 30.60 -1.10 -18.96
N ASP A 809 31.50 -1.48 -19.86
CA ASP A 809 32.08 -0.57 -20.85
C ASP A 809 31.14 -0.49 -22.06
N TRP A 810 30.47 0.65 -22.23
CA TRP A 810 29.52 0.95 -23.30
C TRP A 810 30.16 1.03 -24.68
N ARG A 811 31.47 1.34 -24.75
CA ARG A 811 32.22 1.42 -26.00
C ARG A 811 32.61 0.02 -26.49
N SER A 812 33.08 -0.85 -25.61
CA SER A 812 33.44 -2.23 -25.97
C SER A 812 32.23 -3.18 -26.01
N GLY A 813 31.19 -2.85 -25.23
CA GLY A 813 30.00 -3.66 -25.02
C GLY A 813 30.27 -4.89 -24.15
N ARG A 814 31.13 -4.76 -23.13
CA ARG A 814 31.59 -5.86 -22.27
C ARG A 814 31.66 -5.44 -20.80
N TRP A 815 31.50 -6.42 -19.91
CA TRP A 815 31.78 -6.27 -18.50
C TRP A 815 33.29 -6.31 -18.24
N GLU A 816 33.79 -5.35 -17.47
CA GLU A 816 35.18 -5.26 -17.00
C GLU A 816 35.22 -5.52 -15.50
N GLY A 817 35.92 -6.59 -15.09
CA GLY A 817 36.04 -6.98 -13.69
C GLY A 817 36.97 -6.04 -12.91
N LEU A 818 36.55 -5.61 -11.73
CA LEU A 818 37.28 -4.70 -10.87
C LEU A 818 38.04 -5.44 -9.76
N VAL A 819 39.25 -4.98 -9.46
CA VAL A 819 39.96 -5.36 -8.22
C VAL A 819 39.56 -4.34 -7.17
N PHE A 820 38.70 -4.75 -6.25
CA PHE A 820 38.14 -3.83 -5.26
C PHE A 820 39.02 -3.80 -4.00
N VAL A 821 39.24 -2.59 -3.47
CA VAL A 821 39.76 -2.36 -2.12
C VAL A 821 38.61 -1.76 -1.31
N HIS A 822 38.33 -2.32 -0.14
CA HIS A 822 37.23 -1.89 0.73
C HIS A 822 37.09 -0.35 0.80
N GLY A 823 35.91 0.19 0.48
CA GLY A 823 35.64 1.64 0.48
C GLY A 823 35.26 2.21 -0.88
N ALA A 824 36.03 3.16 -1.43
CA ALA A 824 35.75 3.81 -2.71
C ALA A 824 36.93 3.64 -3.68
N THR A 825 36.65 3.09 -4.86
CA THR A 825 37.64 2.85 -5.92
C THR A 825 37.37 3.77 -7.11
N THR A 826 38.38 4.52 -7.56
CA THR A 826 38.28 5.35 -8.77
C THR A 826 38.34 4.46 -10.00
N LEU A 827 37.40 4.66 -10.93
CA LEU A 827 37.29 3.84 -12.12
C LEU A 827 38.13 4.43 -13.28
N PRO A 828 38.90 3.61 -14.00
CA PRO A 828 39.58 4.05 -15.20
C PRO A 828 38.57 4.33 -16.32
N HIS A 829 38.91 5.23 -17.24
CA HIS A 829 38.09 5.55 -18.43
C HIS A 829 36.60 5.82 -18.14
N PRO A 830 36.28 6.77 -17.26
CA PRO A 830 34.89 7.03 -16.83
C PRO A 830 33.96 7.39 -18.00
N ASP A 831 34.50 7.95 -19.07
CA ASP A 831 33.80 8.27 -20.33
C ASP A 831 33.21 7.05 -21.04
N ARG A 832 33.70 5.84 -20.73
CA ARG A 832 33.21 4.58 -21.31
C ARG A 832 32.13 3.90 -20.46
N LEU A 833 31.93 4.37 -19.23
CA LEU A 833 31.06 3.72 -18.24
C LEU A 833 29.66 4.34 -18.16
N VAL A 834 29.43 5.42 -18.90
CA VAL A 834 28.11 6.05 -19.08
C VAL A 834 27.70 5.87 -20.53
N SER A 835 26.43 5.52 -20.76
CA SER A 835 25.91 5.35 -22.12
C SER A 835 26.09 6.65 -22.91
N PRO A 836 26.54 6.58 -24.19
CA PRO A 836 26.67 7.75 -25.05
C PRO A 836 25.32 8.24 -25.62
N SER A 837 24.24 7.48 -25.41
CA SER A 837 22.90 7.69 -25.97
C SER A 837 22.05 8.66 -25.16
#